data_AF-A0A2V6C959-F1
#
_entry.id   AF-A0A2V6C959-F1
#
_cell.length_a   1.000
_cell.length_b   1.000
_cell.length_c   1.000
_cell.angle_alpha   90.00
_cell.angle_beta   90.00
_cell.angle_gamma   90.00
#
_symmetry.space_group_name_H-M   'P 1'
#
loop_
_entity.id
_entity.type
_entity.pdbx_description
1 polymer ?
#
loop_
_entity_poly.entity_id
_entity_poly.type
_entity_poly.pdbx_seq_one_letter_code
_entity_poly.pdbx_strand_id
1 'polypeptide(L)'
;MLLFVGLSVEAQEDPTRFLFVKTWVGTFTRSFQNSGDGTTSDGCAVLWNYQHSADVTAHLVGDTASPPLRDWYSTTYDSKQVVLRERATTTCGDFTFEVTAKETDPLLSSGGPALFVNTQDGIYSVSFPGFIDAEMTIKSGGEGKSPGQAEWWTNFVTLPLPAVGYQLNGTAKLRARDCRTCVADYDFGIAGIFPAYLDSDIFVTWSIVPAEIEELEVVVDPVGYPKPIPYGEWLPEGNLKNWNEAGNMLQINARLQTKDGGTPQLKATKFRFTLPEVSHEPGVCMNRPIKSFADSKADLRFDPLLNGPPFVAQPLEWIDAATVETSPDASGLIEAEAMVASYDFGSYGKLKVTAEVAGRQIVGYVKGDPAKTPGEIRLPKRADNSHIADKWKEDNDVTSLADDDDSENDPVGDGHKGDGLTLYEEYRGFSENHKHVFGNPKKKDFFISDGIGNLSSTAGIALFTAQSGLEVHPKMRPEEFDFSLSGNEPTKTIINFNHSGEAPHVVDQHGIFIVQRDVSDGTSFADAETSGPFDTGQVQGYEGAVVVAHELAHTCAVWHHGDIDEQVSWQRIVIVENGIARGVVREAGLAEDLDLRYEGDTPALVVWNGDKVYGVDKIWIGVLGGQHSGDQDCFMRYFCAFAFRSHADSHVRYLIGDLPGIHLCTSPDGTGINKAQNPSVPWRPRYGDAAPKRGNCKSQLCVNDFYMTSRDHQR
;
A
#
# COMPACT_ATOMS: atom_id res chain seq x y z
N MET A 1 -5.51 -34.78 24.61
CA MET A 1 -6.34 -33.61 24.94
C MET A 1 -5.98 -33.16 26.34
N LEU A 2 -4.93 -32.34 26.46
CA LEU A 2 -4.50 -31.70 27.70
C LEU A 2 -4.67 -30.20 27.46
N LEU A 3 -5.64 -29.59 28.14
CA LEU A 3 -5.85 -28.14 28.13
C LEU A 3 -4.65 -27.48 28.82
N PHE A 4 -3.83 -26.75 28.06
CA PHE A 4 -2.99 -25.70 28.63
C PHE A 4 -3.84 -24.43 28.73
N VAL A 5 -4.17 -24.06 29.97
CA VAL A 5 -4.68 -22.73 30.29
C VAL A 5 -3.46 -21.81 30.25
N GLY A 6 -3.33 -21.01 29.19
CA GLY A 6 -2.31 -19.98 29.10
C GLY A 6 -2.61 -18.89 30.12
N LEU A 7 -1.85 -18.87 31.22
CA LEU A 7 -1.73 -17.67 32.04
C LEU A 7 -0.93 -16.66 31.23
N SER A 8 -1.55 -15.56 30.85
CA SER A 8 -0.86 -14.36 30.37
C SER A 8 0.02 -13.86 31.51
N VAL A 9 1.31 -14.21 31.48
CA VAL A 9 2.32 -13.57 32.31
C VAL A 9 2.53 -12.20 31.69
N GLU A 10 2.03 -11.14 32.32
CA GLU A 10 2.42 -9.77 31.96
C GLU A 10 3.95 -9.69 31.95
N ALA A 11 4.52 -9.17 30.86
CA ALA A 11 5.96 -9.03 30.72
C ALA A 11 6.51 -8.16 31.86
N GLN A 12 7.43 -8.72 32.65
CA GLN A 12 8.05 -8.01 33.76
C GLN A 12 9.11 -7.05 33.19
N GLU A 13 8.94 -5.75 33.43
CA GLU A 13 9.94 -4.74 33.07
C GLU A 13 11.15 -4.82 34.02
N ASP A 14 12.36 -4.58 33.51
CA ASP A 14 13.60 -4.56 34.30
C ASP A 14 13.48 -3.55 35.47
N PRO A 15 13.65 -3.99 36.74
CA PRO A 15 13.67 -3.10 37.90
C PRO A 15 14.73 -2.00 37.84
N THR A 16 15.82 -2.14 37.08
CA THR A 16 16.85 -1.10 36.95
C THR A 16 16.30 0.22 36.41
N ARG A 17 15.14 0.21 35.72
CA ARG A 17 14.47 1.41 35.18
C ARG A 17 14.24 2.51 36.22
N PHE A 18 13.98 2.15 37.48
CA PHE A 18 13.74 3.10 38.56
C PHE A 18 15.00 3.91 38.94
N LEU A 19 16.19 3.33 38.75
CA LEU A 19 17.46 4.00 39.08
C LEU A 19 17.77 5.16 38.13
N PHE A 20 17.13 5.22 36.95
CA PHE A 20 17.35 6.28 35.95
C PHE A 20 16.47 7.51 36.15
N VAL A 21 15.46 7.45 37.03
CA VAL A 21 14.63 8.61 37.33
C VAL A 21 15.45 9.62 38.12
N LYS A 22 15.67 10.81 37.55
CA LYS A 22 16.44 11.87 38.23
C LYS A 22 15.64 12.53 39.34
N THR A 23 14.38 12.79 39.07
CA THR A 23 13.48 13.52 39.96
C THR A 23 12.13 12.81 40.00
N TRP A 24 11.61 12.61 41.21
CA TRP A 24 10.25 12.13 41.48
C TRP A 24 9.41 13.27 42.03
N VAL A 25 8.11 13.24 41.78
CA VAL A 25 7.12 14.04 42.52
C VAL A 25 6.29 13.08 43.36
N GLY A 26 6.18 13.35 44.66
CA GLY A 26 5.39 12.54 45.58
C GLY A 26 4.41 13.37 46.39
N THR A 27 3.18 12.89 46.51
CA THR A 27 2.21 13.37 47.50
C THR A 27 2.15 12.38 48.66
N PHE A 28 2.24 12.91 49.87
CA PHE A 28 2.42 12.15 51.08
C PHE A 28 1.49 12.66 52.18
N THR A 29 0.74 11.75 52.82
CA THR A 29 -0.09 12.09 53.98
C THR A 29 0.33 11.31 55.21
N ARG A 30 0.15 11.92 56.38
CA ARG A 30 0.34 11.32 57.70
C ARG A 30 -0.79 11.75 58.61
N SER A 31 -1.32 10.85 59.43
CA SER A 31 -2.22 11.21 60.52
C SER A 31 -1.97 10.36 61.77
N PHE A 32 -2.12 10.97 62.93
CA PHE A 32 -1.99 10.32 64.23
C PHE A 32 -2.89 11.04 65.23
N GLN A 33 -3.70 10.28 65.96
CA GLN A 33 -4.49 10.80 67.06
C GLN A 33 -4.39 9.84 68.24
N ASN A 34 -4.12 10.37 69.42
CA ASN A 34 -4.08 9.57 70.63
C ASN A 34 -4.41 10.43 71.84
N SER A 35 -5.32 9.97 72.68
CA SER A 35 -5.63 10.59 73.97
C SER A 35 -5.66 9.51 75.03
N GLY A 36 -5.17 9.80 76.22
CA GLY A 36 -5.10 8.81 77.28
C GLY A 36 -4.69 9.39 78.61
N ASP A 37 -4.57 8.50 79.58
CA ASP A 37 -4.05 8.78 80.91
C ASP A 37 -3.00 7.73 81.32
N GLY A 38 -2.16 8.08 82.29
CA GLY A 38 -1.07 7.23 82.73
C GLY A 38 -0.43 7.73 84.02
N THR A 39 0.62 7.03 84.45
CA THR A 39 1.38 7.37 85.66
C THR A 39 2.86 7.37 85.35
N THR A 40 3.57 8.45 85.70
CA THR A 40 5.03 8.55 85.54
C THR A 40 5.76 7.60 86.50
N SER A 41 7.06 7.37 86.29
CA SER A 41 7.91 6.58 87.19
C SER A 41 7.91 7.08 88.63
N ASP A 42 7.70 8.38 88.82
CA ASP A 42 7.70 9.06 90.12
C ASP A 42 6.30 9.10 90.77
N GLY A 43 5.30 8.44 90.16
CA GLY A 43 3.94 8.32 90.70
C GLY A 43 2.99 9.46 90.36
N CYS A 44 3.33 10.34 89.42
CA CYS A 44 2.46 11.45 89.01
C CYS A 44 1.43 11.00 87.97
N ALA A 45 0.19 11.47 88.06
CA ALA A 45 -0.84 11.22 87.06
C ALA A 45 -0.63 12.13 85.83
N VAL A 46 -0.73 11.56 84.62
CA VAL A 46 -0.61 12.32 83.36
C VAL A 46 -1.86 12.08 82.51
N LEU A 47 -2.39 13.16 81.93
CA LEU A 47 -3.47 13.16 80.92
C LEU A 47 -2.92 13.76 79.64
N TRP A 48 -3.13 13.13 78.48
CA TRP A 48 -2.64 13.66 77.21
C TRP A 48 -3.66 13.58 76.08
N ASN A 49 -3.45 14.44 75.08
CA ASN A 49 -4.17 14.47 73.82
C ASN A 49 -3.24 14.94 72.69
N TYR A 50 -3.12 14.11 71.66
CA TYR A 50 -2.31 14.31 70.46
C TYR A 50 -3.22 14.28 69.24
N GLN A 51 -3.09 15.28 68.36
CA GLN A 51 -3.73 15.31 67.05
C GLN A 51 -2.74 15.87 66.03
N HIS A 52 -2.15 14.98 65.25
CA HIS A 52 -1.17 15.30 64.22
C HIS A 52 -1.74 14.95 62.85
N SER A 53 -1.56 15.81 61.86
CA SER A 53 -1.79 15.50 60.44
C SER A 53 -0.80 16.22 59.55
N ALA A 54 -0.41 15.60 58.44
CA ALA A 54 0.34 16.26 57.37
C ALA A 54 -0.17 15.82 56.00
N ASP A 55 -0.14 16.76 55.06
CA ASP A 55 -0.33 16.57 53.63
C ASP A 55 0.75 17.38 52.90
N VAL A 56 1.64 16.69 52.21
CA VAL A 56 2.87 17.25 51.64
C VAL A 56 3.06 16.75 50.21
N THR A 57 3.23 17.68 49.28
CA THR A 57 3.69 17.38 47.91
C THR A 57 5.13 17.88 47.75
N ALA A 58 6.04 16.98 47.37
CA ALA A 58 7.47 17.28 47.29
C ALA A 58 8.14 16.68 46.06
N HIS A 59 9.15 17.39 45.55
CA HIS A 59 10.10 16.87 44.58
C HIS A 59 11.24 16.15 45.30
N LEU A 60 11.44 14.87 44.97
CA LEU A 60 12.53 14.05 45.47
C LEU A 60 13.63 14.01 44.41
N VAL A 61 14.83 14.49 44.75
CA VAL A 61 15.98 14.49 43.85
C VAL A 61 16.99 13.50 44.39
N GLY A 62 17.51 12.66 43.49
CA GLY A 62 18.41 11.58 43.86
C GLY A 62 19.86 12.00 43.76
N ASP A 63 20.68 11.47 44.67
CA ASP A 63 22.14 11.56 44.55
C ASP A 63 22.63 10.81 43.29
N THR A 64 23.94 10.87 43.02
CA THR A 64 24.59 10.10 41.95
C THR A 64 24.22 8.62 42.07
N ALA A 65 23.79 7.98 40.99
CA ALA A 65 23.33 6.59 41.04
C ALA A 65 24.43 5.64 41.55
N SER A 66 24.10 4.80 42.54
CA SER A 66 24.98 3.73 43.07
C SER A 66 24.33 2.35 42.92
N PRO A 67 24.20 1.82 41.69
CA PRO A 67 23.55 0.52 41.46
C PRO A 67 24.09 -0.57 42.39
N PRO A 68 23.22 -1.43 42.97
CA PRO A 68 21.79 -1.56 42.70
C PRO A 68 20.87 -0.67 43.55
N LEU A 69 21.44 0.29 44.29
CA LEU A 69 20.72 1.13 45.26
C LEU A 69 20.69 2.59 44.81
N ARG A 70 19.58 3.28 45.09
CA ARG A 70 19.54 4.73 44.94
C ARG A 70 18.51 5.34 45.88
N ASP A 71 18.84 6.52 46.37
CA ASP A 71 18.05 7.25 47.34
C ASP A 71 17.68 8.62 46.76
N TRP A 72 16.45 9.07 47.05
CA TRP A 72 15.93 10.38 46.69
C TRP A 72 15.38 11.06 47.93
N TYR A 73 15.82 12.29 48.15
CA TYR A 73 15.40 13.10 49.27
C TYR A 73 14.58 14.28 48.79
N SER A 74 13.57 14.66 49.57
CA SER A 74 12.83 15.90 49.34
C SER A 74 13.76 17.11 49.29
N THR A 75 13.67 17.90 48.23
CA THR A 75 14.48 19.12 48.03
C THR A 75 13.63 20.37 47.95
N THR A 76 12.51 20.28 47.22
CA THR A 76 11.53 21.36 47.07
C THR A 76 10.12 20.81 47.30
N TYR A 77 9.21 21.71 47.63
CA TYR A 77 7.86 21.36 48.07
C TYR A 77 6.84 22.23 47.33
N ASP A 78 5.91 21.58 46.64
CA ASP A 78 4.80 22.25 45.97
C ASP A 78 3.71 22.63 46.99
N SER A 79 3.56 21.81 48.04
CA SER A 79 2.61 22.07 49.12
C SER A 79 3.10 21.48 50.45
N LYS A 80 2.81 22.19 51.55
CA LYS A 80 3.04 21.76 52.94
C LYS A 80 1.86 22.16 53.81
N GLN A 81 1.06 21.19 54.25
CA GLN A 81 0.02 21.39 55.24
C GLN A 81 0.31 20.48 56.42
N VAL A 82 0.47 21.05 57.61
CA VAL A 82 0.75 20.30 58.84
C VAL A 82 -0.12 20.84 59.97
N VAL A 83 -0.69 19.95 60.75
CA VAL A 83 -1.33 20.23 62.03
C VAL A 83 -0.60 19.42 63.10
N LEU A 84 -0.14 20.10 64.13
CA LEU A 84 0.39 19.56 65.37
C LEU A 84 -0.42 20.19 66.51
N ARG A 85 -1.15 19.36 67.26
CA ARG A 85 -1.87 19.80 68.45
C ARG A 85 -1.60 18.78 69.54
N GLU A 86 -0.80 19.20 70.50
CA GLU A 86 -0.46 18.38 71.66
C GLU A 86 -0.90 19.09 72.94
N ARG A 87 -1.38 18.32 73.89
CA ARG A 87 -1.64 18.76 75.26
C ARG A 87 -1.33 17.62 76.21
N ALA A 88 -0.49 17.87 77.19
CA ALA A 88 -0.26 16.97 78.32
C ALA A 88 -0.45 17.74 79.63
N THR A 89 -1.05 17.11 80.64
CA THR A 89 -1.23 17.66 81.98
C THR A 89 -0.75 16.64 82.99
N THR A 90 0.25 17.02 83.78
CA THR A 90 0.87 16.15 84.78
C THR A 90 0.57 16.70 86.17
N THR A 91 0.10 15.83 87.08
CA THR A 91 -0.25 16.17 88.46
C THR A 91 0.51 15.27 89.43
N CYS A 92 1.33 15.89 90.29
CA CYS A 92 2.18 15.27 91.30
C CYS A 92 1.80 15.82 92.68
N GLY A 93 0.95 15.13 93.44
CA GLY A 93 0.43 15.66 94.71
C GLY A 93 -0.33 16.97 94.48
N ASP A 94 0.11 18.06 95.13
CA ASP A 94 -0.51 19.40 95.03
C ASP A 94 0.02 20.24 93.84
N PHE A 95 0.93 19.69 93.02
CA PHE A 95 1.54 20.38 91.89
C PHE A 95 0.97 19.87 90.57
N THR A 96 0.48 20.78 89.72
CA THR A 96 0.05 20.48 88.34
C THR A 96 0.83 21.35 87.36
N PHE A 97 1.31 20.76 86.27
CA PHE A 97 1.79 21.50 85.12
C PHE A 97 1.16 20.99 83.81
N GLU A 98 0.90 21.92 82.89
CA GLU A 98 0.34 21.63 81.57
C GLU A 98 1.34 22.06 80.49
N VAL A 99 1.56 21.17 79.51
CA VAL A 99 2.31 21.46 78.28
C VAL A 99 1.34 21.42 77.12
N THR A 100 1.37 22.44 76.27
CA THR A 100 0.68 22.42 74.97
C THR A 100 1.66 22.76 73.87
N ALA A 101 1.50 22.12 72.71
CA ALA A 101 2.30 22.42 71.53
C ALA A 101 1.43 22.61 70.30
N LYS A 102 1.82 23.57 69.47
CA LYS A 102 1.20 23.85 68.16
C LYS A 102 2.26 24.17 67.13
N GLU A 103 2.06 23.75 65.88
CA GLU A 103 2.97 24.09 64.78
C GLU A 103 3.15 25.62 64.63
N THR A 104 4.34 26.02 64.22
CA THR A 104 4.67 27.41 63.87
C THR A 104 5.23 27.49 62.46
N ASP A 105 5.16 28.68 61.86
CA ASP A 105 5.86 28.96 60.60
C ASP A 105 7.36 29.21 60.90
N PRO A 106 8.30 28.50 60.24
CA PRO A 106 8.11 27.52 59.16
C PRO A 106 7.76 26.10 59.63
N LEU A 107 6.76 25.49 58.98
CA LEU A 107 6.13 24.20 59.34
C LEU A 107 7.06 22.97 59.28
N LEU A 108 8.21 23.07 58.59
CA LEU A 108 9.21 21.99 58.44
C LEU A 108 10.60 22.63 58.45
N SER A 109 11.35 22.42 59.54
CA SER A 109 12.63 23.09 59.77
C SER A 109 13.84 22.33 59.23
N SER A 110 13.72 21.01 59.11
CA SER A 110 14.70 20.17 58.40
C SER A 110 14.11 18.78 58.09
N GLY A 111 14.52 18.20 56.95
CA GLY A 111 14.05 16.90 56.46
C GLY A 111 12.70 16.95 55.74
N GLY A 112 12.32 15.82 55.15
CA GLY A 112 11.00 15.54 54.57
C GLY A 112 10.96 14.16 53.92
N PRO A 113 9.89 13.80 53.18
CA PRO A 113 9.74 12.48 52.59
C PRO A 113 10.97 12.03 51.79
N ALA A 114 11.28 10.74 51.87
CA ALA A 114 12.39 10.12 51.17
C ALA A 114 11.98 8.79 50.54
N LEU A 115 12.58 8.48 49.39
CA LEU A 115 12.38 7.27 48.60
C LEU A 115 13.71 6.54 48.46
N PHE A 116 13.70 5.23 48.69
CA PHE A 116 14.85 4.35 48.56
C PHE A 116 14.45 3.21 47.62
N VAL A 117 15.26 2.93 46.60
CA VAL A 117 14.99 1.83 45.66
C VAL A 117 16.15 0.85 45.69
N ASN A 118 15.81 -0.44 45.81
CA ASN A 118 16.75 -1.55 45.68
C ASN A 118 16.27 -2.48 44.56
N THR A 119 16.96 -2.41 43.42
CA THR A 119 16.56 -3.17 42.23
C THR A 119 17.03 -4.61 42.26
N GLN A 120 18.01 -4.94 43.11
CA GLN A 120 18.48 -6.32 43.30
C GLN A 120 17.43 -7.14 44.05
N ASP A 121 16.81 -6.55 45.08
CA ASP A 121 15.77 -7.21 45.89
C ASP A 121 14.35 -6.94 45.36
N GLY A 122 14.21 -6.08 44.33
CA GLY A 122 12.92 -5.77 43.71
C GLY A 122 11.97 -4.98 44.62
N ILE A 123 12.51 -4.10 45.47
CA ILE A 123 11.75 -3.38 46.49
C ILE A 123 12.01 -1.87 46.46
N TYR A 124 11.06 -1.11 47.00
CA TYR A 124 11.25 0.28 47.35
C TYR A 124 10.80 0.53 48.79
N SER A 125 11.38 1.55 49.42
CA SER A 125 11.03 1.98 50.76
C SER A 125 10.73 3.47 50.79
N VAL A 126 9.71 3.85 51.55
CA VAL A 126 9.33 5.25 51.80
C VAL A 126 9.45 5.54 53.29
N SER A 127 9.98 6.72 53.63
CA SER A 127 10.02 7.23 54.99
C SER A 127 9.73 8.73 55.03
N PHE A 128 9.38 9.23 56.22
CA PHE A 128 9.13 10.64 56.49
C PHE A 128 10.11 11.17 57.54
N PRO A 129 11.41 11.31 57.23
CA PRO A 129 12.35 11.88 58.18
C PRO A 129 12.11 13.40 58.32
N GLY A 130 12.12 13.95 59.53
CA GLY A 130 12.10 15.41 59.68
C GLY A 130 11.68 15.93 61.05
N PHE A 131 11.76 17.26 61.19
CA PHE A 131 11.38 18.01 62.39
C PHE A 131 10.34 19.08 62.05
N ILE A 132 9.38 19.25 62.96
CA ILE A 132 8.36 20.30 62.89
C ILE A 132 8.63 21.32 63.98
N ASP A 133 8.83 22.57 63.57
CA ASP A 133 8.91 23.68 64.51
C ASP A 133 7.53 23.95 65.11
N ALA A 134 7.50 24.14 66.42
CA ALA A 134 6.29 24.39 67.16
C ALA A 134 6.52 25.35 68.33
N GLU A 135 5.46 26.03 68.73
CA GLU A 135 5.41 26.82 69.96
C GLU A 135 4.96 25.91 71.10
N MET A 136 5.85 25.71 72.07
CA MET A 136 5.53 25.05 73.32
C MET A 136 5.07 26.09 74.34
N THR A 137 3.95 25.82 75.02
CA THR A 137 3.47 26.61 76.16
C THR A 137 3.41 25.73 77.40
N ILE A 138 4.09 26.15 78.46
CA ILE A 138 4.13 25.48 79.77
C ILE A 138 3.38 26.35 80.79
N LYS A 139 2.45 25.75 81.54
CA LYS A 139 1.72 26.40 82.64
C LYS A 139 2.03 25.71 83.96
N SER A 140 2.72 26.40 84.86
CA SER A 140 3.05 25.92 86.22
C SER A 140 3.16 27.11 87.19
N GLY A 141 2.05 27.55 87.78
CA GLY A 141 2.01 28.77 88.61
C GLY A 141 2.21 30.10 87.84
N GLY A 142 2.44 30.03 86.53
CA GLY A 142 2.56 31.11 85.54
C GLY A 142 2.64 30.52 84.12
N GLU A 143 2.45 31.32 83.07
CA GLU A 143 2.50 30.87 81.66
C GLU A 143 3.83 31.28 81.01
N GLY A 144 4.59 30.30 80.51
CA GLY A 144 5.82 30.50 79.76
C GLY A 144 5.72 29.90 78.36
N LYS A 145 6.26 30.59 77.35
CA LYS A 145 6.32 30.12 75.96
C LYS A 145 7.76 29.97 75.51
N SER A 146 8.06 28.89 74.79
CA SER A 146 9.37 28.64 74.20
C SER A 146 9.24 27.95 72.84
N PRO A 147 10.20 28.14 71.93
CA PRO A 147 10.28 27.32 70.73
C PRO A 147 10.55 25.85 71.13
N GLY A 148 9.97 24.93 70.37
CA GLY A 148 10.20 23.49 70.46
C GLY A 148 10.26 22.87 69.07
N GLN A 149 10.83 21.68 68.97
CA GLN A 149 10.84 20.88 67.75
C GLN A 149 10.24 19.51 68.05
N ALA A 150 9.24 19.11 67.28
CA ALA A 150 8.67 17.78 67.36
C ALA A 150 9.35 16.87 66.33
N GLU A 151 9.85 15.73 66.79
CA GLU A 151 10.36 14.70 65.90
C GLU A 151 9.20 14.10 65.09
N TRP A 152 9.34 14.13 63.76
CA TRP A 152 8.29 13.72 62.82
C TRP A 152 8.66 12.46 62.03
N TRP A 153 9.52 11.62 62.60
CA TRP A 153 10.08 10.45 61.93
C TRP A 153 9.11 9.27 61.89
N THR A 154 9.20 8.46 60.82
CA THR A 154 8.48 7.19 60.70
C THR A 154 9.46 6.07 60.40
N ASN A 155 9.13 4.84 60.82
CA ASN A 155 9.78 3.65 60.30
C ASN A 155 9.64 3.59 58.76
N PHE A 156 10.60 2.97 58.09
CA PHE A 156 10.52 2.71 56.65
C PHE A 156 9.33 1.79 56.36
N VAL A 157 8.57 2.13 55.33
CA VAL A 157 7.59 1.22 54.74
C VAL A 157 8.15 0.67 53.45
N THR A 158 8.35 -0.65 53.40
CA THR A 158 8.92 -1.35 52.24
C THR A 158 7.85 -2.12 51.50
N LEU A 159 7.75 -1.90 50.18
CA LEU A 159 6.85 -2.60 49.27
C LEU A 159 7.62 -3.11 48.04
N PRO A 160 7.11 -4.14 47.33
CA PRO A 160 7.70 -4.56 46.08
C PRO A 160 7.61 -3.45 45.01
N LEU A 161 8.62 -3.38 44.14
CA LEU A 161 8.53 -2.58 42.92
C LEU A 161 7.42 -3.14 42.01
N PRO A 162 6.64 -2.28 41.33
CA PRO A 162 5.63 -2.76 40.41
C PRO A 162 6.28 -3.48 39.22
N ALA A 163 5.63 -4.54 38.72
CA ALA A 163 6.13 -5.31 37.60
C ALA A 163 6.16 -4.50 36.28
N VAL A 164 5.30 -3.49 36.17
CA VAL A 164 5.18 -2.59 35.00
C VAL A 164 4.97 -1.14 35.45
N GLY A 165 5.45 -0.19 34.65
CA GLY A 165 5.29 1.25 34.91
C GLY A 165 6.16 1.78 36.06
N TYR A 166 5.95 3.05 36.42
CA TYR A 166 6.78 3.78 37.39
C TYR A 166 6.03 4.21 38.67
N GLN A 167 4.71 4.01 38.76
CA GLN A 167 3.93 4.55 39.87
C GLN A 167 4.20 3.78 41.16
N LEU A 168 4.67 4.48 42.19
CA LEU A 168 4.88 3.93 43.52
C LEU A 168 3.83 4.50 44.47
N ASN A 169 2.87 3.67 44.89
CA ASN A 169 1.80 4.08 45.78
C ASN A 169 1.64 3.09 46.94
N GLY A 170 1.04 3.58 48.03
CA GLY A 170 0.74 2.72 49.15
C GLY A 170 0.12 3.43 50.33
N THR A 171 -0.24 2.62 51.31
CA THR A 171 -0.76 3.05 52.60
C THR A 171 -0.22 2.10 53.66
N ALA A 172 0.13 2.64 54.84
CA ALA A 172 0.61 1.83 55.95
C ALA A 172 0.03 2.29 57.28
N LYS A 173 -0.06 1.34 58.20
CA LYS A 173 -0.34 1.58 59.62
C LYS A 173 0.92 1.26 60.40
N LEU A 174 1.46 2.25 61.09
CA LEU A 174 2.67 2.13 61.90
C LEU A 174 2.29 2.36 63.35
N ARG A 175 2.80 1.55 64.27
CA ARG A 175 2.53 1.76 65.70
C ARG A 175 3.46 2.83 66.25
N ALA A 176 2.90 3.84 66.92
CA ALA A 176 3.71 4.89 67.55
C ALA A 176 4.74 4.33 68.54
N ARG A 177 4.33 3.32 69.33
CA ARG A 177 5.22 2.60 70.27
C ARG A 177 6.37 1.81 69.63
N ASP A 178 6.27 1.48 68.34
CA ASP A 178 7.28 0.69 67.61
C ASP A 178 8.25 1.58 66.81
N CYS A 179 8.15 2.91 66.96
CA CYS A 179 9.10 3.85 66.37
C CYS A 179 10.50 3.59 66.94
N ARG A 180 11.39 2.96 66.16
CA ARG A 180 12.72 2.51 66.63
C ARG A 180 13.72 3.63 66.87
N THR A 181 13.53 4.80 66.26
CA THR A 181 14.35 5.99 66.52
C THR A 181 13.84 6.78 67.72
N CYS A 182 12.57 6.61 68.09
CA CYS A 182 11.97 7.17 69.30
C CYS A 182 12.38 6.44 70.59
N VAL A 183 13.39 5.55 70.56
CA VAL A 183 13.73 4.66 71.68
C VAL A 183 15.09 5.01 72.25
N ALA A 184 15.07 5.73 73.38
CA ALA A 184 15.58 5.25 74.67
C ALA A 184 15.52 6.36 75.73
N ASP A 185 15.59 7.64 75.35
CA ASP A 185 15.59 8.79 76.26
C ASP A 185 14.84 10.03 75.72
N TYR A 186 14.11 9.90 74.61
CA TYR A 186 13.39 11.02 73.97
C TYR A 186 11.88 10.78 73.94
N ASP A 187 11.12 11.79 74.35
CA ASP A 187 9.67 11.77 74.39
C ASP A 187 9.06 11.81 72.98
N PHE A 188 7.86 11.24 72.81
CA PHE A 188 7.13 11.37 71.55
C PHE A 188 6.44 12.74 71.49
N GLY A 189 6.80 13.52 70.48
CA GLY A 189 6.33 14.90 70.36
C GLY A 189 6.93 15.83 71.42
N ILE A 190 6.38 17.02 71.55
CA ILE A 190 6.87 18.07 72.46
C ILE A 190 6.29 17.90 73.87
N ALA A 191 5.06 17.38 73.99
CA ALA A 191 4.34 17.27 75.25
C ALA A 191 4.85 16.13 76.17
N GLY A 192 5.89 15.39 75.77
CA GLY A 192 6.67 14.62 76.73
C GLY A 192 6.15 13.21 77.05
N ILE A 193 5.33 12.59 76.20
CA ILE A 193 4.73 11.28 76.50
C ILE A 193 5.59 10.15 75.95
N PHE A 194 5.98 9.22 76.82
CA PHE A 194 6.73 8.03 76.39
C PHE A 194 5.96 7.24 75.33
N PRO A 195 6.61 6.84 74.22
CA PRO A 195 5.97 6.09 73.13
C PRO A 195 5.22 4.83 73.61
N ALA A 196 5.66 4.21 74.71
CA ALA A 196 5.02 3.02 75.29
C ALA A 196 3.55 3.24 75.72
N TYR A 197 3.15 4.47 76.04
CA TYR A 197 1.76 4.82 76.39
C TYR A 197 0.89 5.13 75.16
N LEU A 198 1.49 5.31 73.99
CA LEU A 198 0.79 5.70 72.76
C LEU A 198 0.30 4.46 72.00
N ASP A 199 -0.81 3.89 72.47
CA ASP A 199 -1.47 2.75 71.81
C ASP A 199 -2.41 3.20 70.68
N SER A 200 -1.85 3.86 69.66
CA SER A 200 -2.57 4.18 68.43
C SER A 200 -1.67 4.12 67.21
N ASP A 201 -2.30 3.90 66.07
CA ASP A 201 -1.62 3.80 64.78
C ASP A 201 -1.38 5.19 64.19
N ILE A 202 -0.20 5.36 63.61
CA ILE A 202 0.14 6.40 62.65
C ILE A 202 -0.24 5.86 61.26
N PHE A 203 -1.14 6.55 60.59
CA PHE A 203 -1.54 6.23 59.22
C PHE A 203 -0.74 7.08 58.25
N VAL A 204 -0.13 6.45 57.26
CA VAL A 204 0.57 7.15 56.17
C VAL A 204 0.09 6.68 54.81
N THR A 205 0.00 7.61 53.85
CA THR A 205 -0.27 7.29 52.44
C THR A 205 0.74 8.00 51.55
N TRP A 206 1.05 7.42 50.40
CA TRP A 206 1.90 8.06 49.40
C TRP A 206 1.48 7.72 47.98
N SER A 207 1.75 8.64 47.06
CA SER A 207 1.72 8.42 45.61
C SER A 207 2.88 9.17 44.98
N ILE A 208 3.78 8.44 44.33
CA ILE A 208 5.04 8.95 43.79
C ILE A 208 5.13 8.58 42.30
N VAL A 209 5.43 9.56 41.47
CA VAL A 209 5.54 9.44 40.00
C VAL A 209 6.78 10.18 39.48
N PRO A 210 7.39 9.78 38.35
CA PRO A 210 8.53 10.50 37.79
C PRO A 210 8.13 11.93 37.41
N ALA A 211 8.98 12.91 37.71
CA ALA A 211 8.74 14.32 37.37
C ALA A 211 9.00 14.62 35.89
N GLU A 212 10.01 13.97 35.31
CA GLU A 212 10.42 14.10 33.91
C GLU A 212 10.75 12.71 33.36
N ILE A 213 9.94 12.20 32.44
CA ILE A 213 10.34 11.11 31.55
C ILE A 213 10.77 11.78 30.26
N GLU A 214 11.97 11.47 29.76
CA GLU A 214 12.45 11.98 28.48
C GLU A 214 11.38 11.75 27.38
N GLU A 215 10.95 12.84 26.75
CA GLU A 215 10.00 12.78 25.64
C GLU A 215 10.73 12.35 24.38
N LEU A 216 10.52 11.10 24.00
CA LEU A 216 11.21 10.42 22.93
C LEU A 216 10.29 10.18 21.73
N GLU A 217 10.89 10.11 20.55
CA GLU A 217 10.25 9.75 19.29
C GLU A 217 11.17 8.86 18.45
N VAL A 218 10.59 8.09 17.54
CA VAL A 218 11.33 7.31 16.53
C VAL A 218 11.05 7.89 15.16
N VAL A 219 12.11 8.31 14.46
CA VAL A 219 12.05 8.77 13.07
C VAL A 219 12.41 7.63 12.16
N VAL A 220 11.55 7.32 11.20
CA VAL A 220 11.76 6.27 10.20
C VAL A 220 12.02 6.91 8.85
N ASP A 221 13.16 6.63 8.24
CA ASP A 221 13.60 7.16 6.95
C ASP A 221 13.76 6.02 5.94
N PRO A 222 12.69 5.63 5.22
CA PRO A 222 12.77 4.70 4.12
C PRO A 222 13.53 5.33 2.94
N VAL A 223 14.53 4.62 2.43
CA VAL A 223 15.32 5.05 1.27
C VAL A 223 15.43 3.90 0.28
N GLY A 224 15.25 4.16 -1.00
CA GLY A 224 15.37 3.11 -2.02
C GLY A 224 16.76 2.48 -2.07
N TYR A 225 16.80 1.20 -2.46
CA TYR A 225 18.02 0.42 -2.63
C TYR A 225 17.85 -0.52 -3.84
N PRO A 226 18.89 -0.78 -4.66
CA PRO A 226 20.30 -0.37 -4.52
C PRO A 226 20.59 1.09 -4.88
N LYS A 227 19.63 1.80 -5.48
CA LYS A 227 19.76 3.23 -5.80
C LYS A 227 19.08 4.05 -4.70
N PRO A 228 19.81 4.96 -4.02
CA PRO A 228 19.21 5.82 -3.01
C PRO A 228 18.24 6.81 -3.66
N ILE A 229 16.96 6.51 -3.58
CA ILE A 229 15.85 7.38 -4.00
C ILE A 229 14.97 7.72 -2.78
N PRO A 230 14.43 8.95 -2.69
CA PRO A 230 13.56 9.34 -1.59
C PRO A 230 12.32 8.46 -1.48
N TYR A 231 11.82 8.24 -0.25
CA TYR A 231 10.58 7.48 0.02
C TYR A 231 9.41 7.89 -0.89
N GLY A 232 9.21 9.19 -1.10
CA GLY A 232 8.12 9.70 -1.94
C GLY A 232 8.28 9.46 -3.44
N GLU A 233 9.45 9.01 -3.90
CA GLU A 233 9.75 8.71 -5.31
C GLU A 233 9.91 7.21 -5.57
N TRP A 234 9.93 6.39 -4.53
CA TRP A 234 10.15 4.96 -4.65
C TRP A 234 8.92 4.26 -5.24
N LEU A 235 9.15 3.49 -6.31
CA LEU A 235 8.19 2.57 -6.90
C LEU A 235 8.67 1.13 -6.64
N PRO A 236 7.77 0.21 -6.28
CA PRO A 236 8.11 -1.19 -6.14
C PRO A 236 8.51 -1.80 -7.50
N GLU A 237 9.49 -2.69 -7.49
CA GLU A 237 9.87 -3.47 -8.66
C GLU A 237 9.85 -4.96 -8.34
N GLY A 238 9.38 -5.77 -9.29
CA GLY A 238 9.58 -7.21 -9.30
C GLY A 238 10.79 -7.62 -10.14
N ASN A 239 11.08 -8.92 -10.19
CA ASN A 239 12.21 -9.45 -10.97
C ASN A 239 11.74 -10.36 -12.11
N LEU A 240 11.68 -9.83 -13.34
CA LEU A 240 11.22 -10.59 -14.52
C LEU A 240 12.15 -11.75 -14.92
N LYS A 241 13.44 -11.70 -14.53
CA LYS A 241 14.42 -12.74 -14.87
C LYS A 241 14.34 -13.92 -13.92
N ASN A 242 14.23 -13.63 -12.63
CA ASN A 242 14.02 -14.62 -11.59
C ASN A 242 12.95 -14.10 -10.61
N TRP A 243 11.70 -14.44 -10.87
CA TRP A 243 10.54 -13.98 -10.10
C TRP A 243 10.51 -14.44 -8.64
N ASN A 244 11.42 -15.32 -8.23
CA ASN A 244 11.59 -15.70 -6.82
C ASN A 244 12.60 -14.82 -6.08
N GLU A 245 13.32 -13.94 -6.78
CA GLU A 245 14.27 -12.99 -6.21
C GLU A 245 13.65 -11.59 -6.13
N ALA A 246 14.14 -10.77 -5.20
CA ALA A 246 13.71 -9.39 -5.06
C ALA A 246 14.00 -8.58 -6.34
N GLY A 247 13.11 -7.64 -6.68
CA GLY A 247 13.35 -6.64 -7.72
C GLY A 247 14.15 -5.46 -7.16
N ASN A 248 13.51 -4.65 -6.32
CA ASN A 248 14.16 -3.58 -5.57
C ASN A 248 13.80 -3.61 -4.08
N MET A 249 14.45 -2.75 -3.29
CA MET A 249 14.31 -2.75 -1.83
C MET A 249 14.15 -1.33 -1.28
N LEU A 250 13.66 -1.24 -0.05
CA LEU A 250 13.76 -0.07 0.82
C LEU A 250 14.67 -0.41 2.00
N GLN A 251 15.70 0.40 2.19
CA GLN A 251 16.45 0.46 3.44
C GLN A 251 15.70 1.35 4.42
N ILE A 252 15.23 0.77 5.51
CA ILE A 252 14.48 1.43 6.57
C ILE A 252 15.45 1.86 7.66
N ASN A 253 15.77 3.16 7.72
CA ASN A 253 16.62 3.70 8.77
C ASN A 253 15.77 4.23 9.92
N ALA A 254 15.81 3.59 11.07
CA ALA A 254 15.08 4.01 12.26
C ALA A 254 16.02 4.71 13.25
N ARG A 255 15.65 5.89 13.74
CA ARG A 255 16.43 6.65 14.73
C ARG A 255 15.57 7.02 15.93
N LEU A 256 16.02 6.63 17.12
CA LEU A 256 15.49 7.11 18.39
C LEU A 256 16.11 8.48 18.71
N GLN A 257 15.27 9.46 19.03
CA GLN A 257 15.69 10.80 19.40
C GLN A 257 14.76 11.43 20.43
N THR A 258 15.19 12.52 21.06
CA THR A 258 14.28 13.40 21.80
C THR A 258 13.36 14.15 20.83
N LYS A 259 12.20 14.61 21.28
CA LYS A 259 11.23 15.31 20.40
C LYS A 259 11.76 16.59 19.73
N ASP A 260 12.80 17.20 20.29
CA ASP A 260 13.55 18.34 19.73
C ASP A 260 14.68 17.91 18.77
N GLY A 261 14.85 16.62 18.51
CA GLY A 261 15.82 16.05 17.56
C GLY A 261 17.19 15.70 18.14
N GLY A 262 17.38 15.92 19.45
CA GLY A 262 18.61 15.64 20.18
C GLY A 262 18.90 14.16 20.42
N THR A 263 20.10 13.89 20.94
CA THR A 263 20.53 12.53 21.31
C THR A 263 19.88 12.13 22.64
N PRO A 264 19.18 10.99 22.69
CA PRO A 264 18.45 10.58 23.89
C PRO A 264 19.39 10.05 24.98
N GLN A 265 19.05 10.30 26.24
CA GLN A 265 19.73 9.73 27.40
C GLN A 265 19.32 8.27 27.60
N LEU A 266 18.02 7.98 27.46
CA LEU A 266 17.49 6.64 27.44
C LEU A 266 17.66 6.03 26.05
N LYS A 267 18.27 4.85 26.00
CA LYS A 267 18.54 4.14 24.75
C LYS A 267 17.59 2.95 24.60
N ALA A 268 17.32 2.57 23.36
CA ALA A 268 16.51 1.40 23.09
C ALA A 268 17.24 0.12 23.46
N THR A 269 16.50 -0.81 24.06
CA THR A 269 16.92 -2.21 24.22
C THR A 269 16.61 -3.03 22.98
N LYS A 270 15.68 -2.55 22.14
CA LYS A 270 15.24 -3.28 20.95
C LYS A 270 14.57 -2.37 19.94
N PHE A 271 14.83 -2.59 18.66
CA PHE A 271 13.97 -2.15 17.56
C PHE A 271 13.27 -3.36 16.94
N ARG A 272 11.99 -3.19 16.59
CA ARG A 272 11.19 -4.19 15.87
C ARG A 272 10.60 -3.54 14.63
N PHE A 273 10.74 -4.21 13.49
CA PHE A 273 10.16 -3.85 12.21
C PHE A 273 9.14 -4.91 11.83
N THR A 274 7.94 -4.48 11.43
CA THR A 274 6.83 -5.37 11.08
C THR A 274 6.13 -4.90 9.82
N LEU A 275 5.63 -5.84 9.04
CA LEU A 275 4.77 -5.63 7.88
C LEU A 275 3.36 -6.14 8.21
N PRO A 276 2.53 -5.38 8.95
CA PRO A 276 1.18 -5.82 9.36
C PRO A 276 0.23 -6.08 8.19
N GLU A 277 0.50 -5.52 7.01
CA GLU A 277 -0.31 -5.67 5.80
C GLU A 277 0.61 -5.66 4.58
N VAL A 278 0.41 -6.59 3.67
CA VAL A 278 1.16 -6.74 2.40
C VAL A 278 0.25 -7.34 1.33
N SER A 279 0.46 -6.97 0.08
CA SER A 279 -0.21 -7.57 -1.07
C SER A 279 0.31 -9.00 -1.33
N HIS A 280 -0.49 -9.77 -2.07
CA HIS A 280 -0.24 -11.17 -2.41
C HIS A 280 -0.63 -11.45 -3.87
N GLU A 281 -0.29 -10.52 -4.76
CA GLU A 281 -0.63 -10.66 -6.18
C GLU A 281 0.12 -11.85 -6.79
N PRO A 282 -0.54 -12.72 -7.57
CA PRO A 282 0.14 -13.82 -8.23
C PRO A 282 1.25 -13.30 -9.16
N GLY A 283 2.48 -13.79 -9.00
CA GLY A 283 3.57 -13.46 -9.91
C GLY A 283 4.32 -12.18 -9.56
N VAL A 284 4.77 -11.43 -10.58
CA VAL A 284 5.55 -10.18 -10.38
C VAL A 284 4.97 -8.98 -11.13
N CYS A 285 4.10 -9.23 -12.10
CA CYS A 285 3.33 -8.25 -12.86
C CYS A 285 2.14 -8.98 -13.53
N MET A 286 1.30 -8.28 -14.29
CA MET A 286 0.00 -8.78 -14.76
C MET A 286 0.06 -10.05 -15.62
N ASN A 287 1.20 -10.35 -16.23
CA ASN A 287 1.34 -11.45 -17.17
C ASN A 287 2.65 -12.26 -17.00
N ARG A 288 3.33 -12.15 -15.85
CA ARG A 288 4.58 -12.88 -15.57
C ARG A 288 4.67 -13.34 -14.12
N PRO A 289 5.12 -14.58 -13.85
CA PRO A 289 5.44 -15.66 -14.80
C PRO A 289 4.18 -16.23 -15.47
N ILE A 290 4.31 -17.28 -16.28
CA ILE A 290 3.12 -18.01 -16.73
C ILE A 290 2.30 -18.49 -15.54
N LYS A 291 0.97 -18.52 -15.69
CA LYS A 291 0.00 -18.73 -14.61
C LYS A 291 0.27 -19.94 -13.71
N SER A 292 0.77 -21.03 -14.28
CA SER A 292 1.09 -22.27 -13.54
C SER A 292 2.33 -22.17 -12.64
N PHE A 293 3.17 -21.16 -12.82
CA PHE A 293 4.36 -20.88 -11.99
C PHE A 293 4.18 -19.66 -11.09
N ALA A 294 3.06 -18.93 -11.19
CA ALA A 294 2.78 -17.80 -10.32
C ALA A 294 2.53 -18.31 -8.89
N ASP A 295 3.14 -17.65 -7.91
CA ASP A 295 2.88 -17.87 -6.50
C ASP A 295 2.28 -16.62 -5.86
N SER A 296 1.62 -16.79 -4.72
CA SER A 296 0.92 -15.73 -3.98
C SER A 296 1.59 -15.45 -2.63
N LYS A 297 2.91 -15.62 -2.53
CA LYS A 297 3.66 -15.20 -1.34
C LYS A 297 3.59 -13.68 -1.23
N ALA A 298 3.75 -13.14 -0.02
CA ALA A 298 3.71 -11.70 0.23
C ALA A 298 4.60 -10.90 -0.74
N ASP A 299 4.14 -9.80 -1.30
CA ASP A 299 4.95 -9.07 -2.30
C ASP A 299 6.04 -8.19 -1.67
N LEU A 300 5.86 -7.85 -0.39
CA LEU A 300 6.85 -7.18 0.45
C LEU A 300 7.31 -8.11 1.58
N ARG A 301 8.63 -8.28 1.77
CA ARG A 301 9.19 -9.19 2.77
C ARG A 301 10.47 -8.67 3.42
N PHE A 302 10.73 -9.14 4.64
CA PHE A 302 12.07 -9.19 5.18
C PHE A 302 12.76 -10.50 4.77
N ASP A 303 13.79 -10.40 3.93
CA ASP A 303 14.64 -11.53 3.57
C ASP A 303 15.80 -11.65 4.57
N PRO A 304 16.05 -12.83 5.16
CA PRO A 304 17.15 -13.02 6.10
C PRO A 304 18.54 -12.74 5.49
N LEU A 305 18.73 -12.96 4.19
CA LEU A 305 19.99 -12.66 3.50
C LEU A 305 20.20 -11.16 3.29
N LEU A 306 19.11 -10.38 3.19
CA LEU A 306 19.16 -8.92 3.04
C LEU A 306 19.18 -8.17 4.38
N ASN A 307 18.78 -8.82 5.47
CA ASN A 307 18.76 -8.24 6.83
C ASN A 307 19.98 -8.65 7.67
N GLY A 308 21.10 -8.91 7.01
CA GLY A 308 22.42 -9.08 7.61
C GLY A 308 23.52 -8.33 6.86
N PRO A 309 24.74 -8.26 7.40
CA PRO A 309 25.88 -7.66 6.70
C PRO A 309 26.14 -8.34 5.34
N PRO A 310 26.48 -7.58 4.29
CA PRO A 310 26.85 -6.17 4.30
C PRO A 310 25.68 -5.19 4.05
N PHE A 311 24.44 -5.65 3.93
CA PHE A 311 23.30 -4.81 3.54
C PHE A 311 22.81 -3.89 4.66
N VAL A 312 22.86 -4.37 5.90
CA VAL A 312 22.58 -3.58 7.11
C VAL A 312 23.81 -3.58 8.01
N ALA A 313 24.01 -2.50 8.77
CA ALA A 313 25.19 -2.33 9.62
C ALA A 313 25.31 -3.40 10.73
N GLN A 314 24.18 -3.84 11.28
CA GLN A 314 24.10 -4.86 12.33
C GLN A 314 23.12 -5.96 11.90
N PRO A 315 23.43 -7.25 12.10
CA PRO A 315 22.49 -8.32 11.78
C PRO A 315 21.22 -8.20 12.62
N LEU A 316 20.06 -8.33 11.96
CA LEU A 316 18.78 -8.47 12.64
C LEU A 316 18.46 -9.95 12.87
N GLU A 317 17.76 -10.23 13.96
CA GLU A 317 17.09 -11.50 14.17
C GLU A 317 15.88 -11.57 13.24
N TRP A 318 15.88 -12.60 12.39
CA TRP A 318 14.77 -12.89 11.50
C TRP A 318 13.76 -13.78 12.22
N ILE A 319 12.53 -13.27 12.39
CA ILE A 319 11.43 -14.01 13.02
C ILE A 319 10.62 -14.72 11.94
N ASP A 320 10.17 -13.95 10.95
CA ASP A 320 9.48 -14.43 9.76
C ASP A 320 9.57 -13.40 8.63
N ALA A 321 8.93 -13.66 7.49
CA ALA A 321 8.94 -12.77 6.33
C ALA A 321 8.29 -11.39 6.59
N ALA A 322 7.50 -11.24 7.64
CA ALA A 322 6.83 -10.01 8.01
C ALA A 322 7.46 -9.32 9.24
N THR A 323 8.42 -9.95 9.92
CA THR A 323 8.98 -9.44 11.17
C THR A 323 10.48 -9.68 11.32
N VAL A 324 11.22 -8.60 11.60
CA VAL A 324 12.62 -8.63 12.04
C VAL A 324 12.81 -7.74 13.26
N GLU A 325 13.80 -8.08 14.09
CA GLU A 325 14.15 -7.30 15.27
C GLU A 325 15.65 -7.29 15.55
N THR A 326 16.11 -6.30 16.31
CA THR A 326 17.51 -6.27 16.74
C THR A 326 17.80 -7.39 17.72
N SER A 327 19.00 -7.97 17.67
CA SER A 327 19.44 -9.06 18.56
C SER A 327 19.16 -8.77 20.04
N PRO A 328 18.76 -9.76 20.86
CA PRO A 328 18.56 -9.60 22.30
C PRO A 328 19.82 -9.14 23.07
N ASP A 329 21.01 -9.41 22.52
CA ASP A 329 22.29 -8.98 23.11
C ASP A 329 22.64 -7.52 22.74
N ALA A 330 21.93 -6.94 21.77
CA ALA A 330 22.09 -5.55 21.40
C ALA A 330 21.49 -4.66 22.51
N SER A 331 22.29 -3.76 23.06
CA SER A 331 21.83 -2.81 24.09
C SER A 331 22.40 -1.43 23.82
N GLY A 332 21.69 -0.41 24.30
CA GLY A 332 22.15 0.96 24.10
C GLY A 332 21.98 1.45 22.66
N LEU A 333 20.90 1.04 21.99
CA LEU A 333 20.62 1.39 20.60
C LEU A 333 20.00 2.78 20.49
N ILE A 334 20.48 3.55 19.52
CA ILE A 334 19.85 4.82 19.09
C ILE A 334 19.39 4.76 17.63
N GLU A 335 19.81 3.73 16.90
CA GLU A 335 19.48 3.52 15.50
C GLU A 335 19.40 2.02 15.18
N ALA A 336 18.65 1.69 14.14
CA ALA A 336 18.58 0.36 13.56
C ALA A 336 18.21 0.45 12.07
N GLU A 337 18.68 -0.51 11.28
CA GLU A 337 18.47 -0.57 9.84
C GLU A 337 17.83 -1.91 9.47
N ALA A 338 16.81 -1.90 8.60
CA ALA A 338 16.20 -3.10 8.04
C ALA A 338 16.03 -2.97 6.53
N MET A 339 16.05 -4.09 5.80
CA MET A 339 15.76 -4.15 4.37
C MET A 339 14.39 -4.78 4.13
N VAL A 340 13.48 -4.01 3.54
CA VAL A 340 12.21 -4.51 2.99
C VAL A 340 12.39 -4.70 1.49
N ALA A 341 12.19 -5.91 0.99
CA ALA A 341 12.32 -6.25 -0.42
C ALA A 341 10.96 -6.33 -1.11
N SER A 342 10.88 -5.80 -2.32
CA SER A 342 9.74 -5.96 -3.24
C SER A 342 9.98 -7.13 -4.19
N TYR A 343 8.94 -7.93 -4.42
CA TYR A 343 8.94 -9.04 -5.37
C TYR A 343 7.95 -8.81 -6.53
N ASP A 344 7.13 -7.77 -6.47
CA ASP A 344 6.11 -7.43 -7.47
C ASP A 344 6.18 -5.95 -7.86
N PHE A 345 5.85 -5.60 -9.10
CA PHE A 345 5.85 -4.22 -9.62
C PHE A 345 4.65 -3.38 -9.14
N GLY A 346 3.60 -4.02 -8.62
CA GLY A 346 2.45 -3.41 -7.97
C GLY A 346 2.42 -3.63 -6.46
N SER A 347 3.53 -4.08 -5.85
CA SER A 347 3.52 -4.44 -4.43
C SER A 347 3.08 -3.28 -3.53
N TYR A 348 2.22 -3.57 -2.55
CA TYR A 348 1.81 -2.59 -1.57
C TYR A 348 1.71 -3.21 -0.17
N GLY A 349 1.83 -2.38 0.85
CA GLY A 349 1.71 -2.82 2.23
C GLY A 349 1.92 -1.69 3.24
N LYS A 350 2.09 -2.07 4.49
CA LYS A 350 2.30 -1.15 5.61
C LYS A 350 3.48 -1.61 6.43
N LEU A 351 4.35 -0.68 6.79
CA LEU A 351 5.49 -0.87 7.67
C LEU A 351 5.20 -0.25 9.03
N LYS A 352 5.50 -0.96 10.11
CA LYS A 352 5.47 -0.42 11.47
C LYS A 352 6.80 -0.67 12.14
N VAL A 353 7.40 0.39 12.67
CA VAL A 353 8.68 0.37 13.38
C VAL A 353 8.45 0.81 14.82
N THR A 354 8.98 0.05 15.77
CA THR A 354 8.88 0.40 17.19
C THR A 354 10.19 0.20 17.93
N ALA A 355 10.48 1.07 18.87
CA ALA A 355 11.62 0.96 19.79
C ALA A 355 11.14 0.68 21.22
N GLU A 356 11.75 -0.27 21.91
CA GLU A 356 11.51 -0.53 23.34
C GLU A 356 12.53 0.25 24.17
N VAL A 357 12.06 1.16 25.03
CA VAL A 357 12.90 2.03 25.86
C VAL A 357 12.36 2.00 27.29
N ALA A 358 13.15 1.44 28.21
CA ALA A 358 12.83 1.37 29.65
C ALA A 358 11.42 0.83 29.93
N GLY A 359 11.03 -0.25 29.23
CA GLY A 359 9.72 -0.91 29.33
C GLY A 359 8.61 -0.30 28.44
N ARG A 360 8.81 0.90 27.90
CA ARG A 360 7.85 1.58 27.01
C ARG A 360 8.13 1.27 25.55
N GLN A 361 7.08 0.97 24.78
CA GLN A 361 7.13 0.93 23.32
C GLN A 361 6.89 2.32 22.73
N ILE A 362 7.81 2.78 21.88
CA ILE A 362 7.70 4.03 21.12
C ILE A 362 7.48 3.66 19.65
N VAL A 363 6.37 4.13 19.07
CA VAL A 363 6.04 3.89 17.66
C VAL A 363 6.68 4.98 16.81
N GLY A 364 7.25 4.58 15.67
CA GLY A 364 7.87 5.51 14.74
C GLY A 364 6.88 6.24 13.83
N TYR A 365 7.32 7.38 13.31
CA TYR A 365 6.67 8.12 12.24
C TYR A 365 7.63 8.27 11.05
N VAL A 366 7.10 8.45 9.84
CA VAL A 366 7.92 8.63 8.64
C VAL A 366 8.58 10.00 8.61
N LYS A 367 9.86 10.06 8.28
CA LYS A 367 10.63 11.30 8.15
C LYS A 367 9.98 12.20 7.10
N GLY A 368 9.79 13.47 7.47
CA GLY A 368 9.15 14.46 6.62
C GLY A 368 7.64 14.58 6.79
N ASP A 369 6.98 13.72 7.60
CA ASP A 369 5.60 13.97 8.02
C ASP A 369 5.54 15.22 8.92
N PRO A 370 4.88 16.32 8.48
CA PRO A 370 4.78 17.53 9.27
C PRO A 370 3.96 17.34 10.57
N ALA A 371 3.04 16.38 10.60
CA ALA A 371 2.26 16.06 11.79
C ALA A 371 3.00 15.12 12.76
N LYS A 372 4.12 14.52 12.32
CA LYS A 372 4.89 13.51 13.06
C LYS A 372 4.00 12.39 13.62
N THR A 373 3.05 11.91 12.82
CA THR A 373 2.01 10.97 13.27
C THR A 373 2.61 9.58 13.47
N PRO A 374 2.72 9.06 14.70
CA PRO A 374 3.24 7.72 14.93
C PRO A 374 2.25 6.68 14.42
N GLY A 375 2.73 5.68 13.68
CA GLY A 375 1.82 4.67 13.14
C GLY A 375 2.41 3.79 12.04
N GLU A 376 1.52 3.30 11.20
CA GLU A 376 1.83 2.49 10.02
C GLU A 376 2.21 3.40 8.84
N ILE A 377 3.32 3.06 8.18
CA ILE A 377 3.87 3.79 7.04
C ILE A 377 3.55 2.97 5.79
N ARG A 378 2.82 3.55 4.84
CA ARG A 378 2.45 2.85 3.60
C ARG A 378 3.66 2.69 2.68
N LEU A 379 3.88 1.49 2.16
CA LEU A 379 4.89 1.20 1.16
C LEU A 379 4.17 0.71 -0.12
N PRO A 380 4.41 1.30 -1.30
CA PRO A 380 5.01 2.61 -1.52
C PRO A 380 4.22 3.73 -0.82
N LYS A 381 4.72 4.96 -0.87
CA LYS A 381 3.93 6.13 -0.48
C LYS A 381 2.68 6.20 -1.37
N ARG A 382 1.50 6.18 -0.74
CA ARG A 382 0.20 6.18 -1.40
C ARG A 382 -0.91 6.72 -0.51
N ALA A 383 -2.01 7.14 -1.12
CA ALA A 383 -3.26 7.46 -0.45
C ALA A 383 -3.84 6.26 0.32
N ASP A 384 -4.65 6.54 1.35
CA ASP A 384 -5.24 5.54 2.25
C ASP A 384 -6.11 4.49 1.55
N ASN A 385 -6.79 4.91 0.48
CA ASN A 385 -7.75 4.12 -0.29
C ASN A 385 -7.20 3.69 -1.65
N SER A 386 -5.88 3.67 -1.81
CA SER A 386 -5.22 3.29 -3.06
C SER A 386 -4.08 2.31 -2.78
N HIS A 387 -3.80 1.45 -3.76
CA HIS A 387 -2.70 0.51 -3.87
C HIS A 387 -1.59 1.06 -4.78
N ILE A 388 -1.87 2.13 -5.54
CA ILE A 388 -0.96 2.73 -6.50
C ILE A 388 -0.09 3.79 -5.82
N ALA A 389 1.21 3.83 -6.16
CA ALA A 389 2.11 4.85 -5.66
C ALA A 389 1.68 6.26 -6.08
N ASP A 390 1.70 7.21 -5.14
CA ASP A 390 1.39 8.62 -5.42
C ASP A 390 2.27 9.16 -6.56
N LYS A 391 3.56 8.80 -6.55
CA LYS A 391 4.54 9.22 -7.57
C LYS A 391 4.13 8.82 -8.98
N TRP A 392 3.63 7.60 -9.17
CA TRP A 392 3.22 7.13 -10.50
C TRP A 392 1.96 7.84 -10.95
N LYS A 393 0.99 8.07 -10.05
CA LYS A 393 -0.22 8.85 -10.39
C LYS A 393 0.11 10.30 -10.74
N GLU A 394 1.06 10.91 -10.03
CA GLU A 394 1.57 12.26 -10.33
C GLU A 394 2.24 12.32 -11.70
N ASP A 395 3.16 11.39 -11.99
CA ASP A 395 3.90 11.35 -13.27
C ASP A 395 3.00 11.14 -14.49
N ASN A 396 1.85 10.47 -14.29
CA ASN A 396 0.88 10.21 -15.35
C ASN A 396 -0.30 11.19 -15.34
N ASP A 397 -0.33 12.20 -14.46
CA ASP A 397 -1.44 13.14 -14.25
C ASP A 397 -2.81 12.48 -13.99
N VAL A 398 -2.85 11.44 -13.16
CA VAL A 398 -4.05 10.64 -12.84
C VAL A 398 -4.32 10.54 -11.33
N THR A 399 -3.85 11.52 -10.55
CA THR A 399 -4.00 11.57 -9.08
C THR A 399 -5.45 11.55 -8.60
N SER A 400 -6.42 11.90 -9.44
CA SER A 400 -7.85 11.88 -9.11
C SER A 400 -8.57 10.58 -9.42
N LEU A 401 -7.92 9.65 -10.15
CA LEU A 401 -8.55 8.41 -10.58
C LEU A 401 -8.48 7.34 -9.49
N ALA A 402 -9.55 6.55 -9.41
CA ALA A 402 -9.62 5.37 -8.57
C ALA A 402 -8.77 4.24 -9.18
N ASP A 403 -8.43 3.23 -8.38
CA ASP A 403 -7.56 2.15 -8.83
C ASP A 403 -8.25 1.18 -9.79
N ASP A 404 -9.59 1.17 -9.80
CA ASP A 404 -10.45 0.41 -10.70
C ASP A 404 -10.95 1.22 -11.92
N ASP A 405 -10.37 2.41 -12.16
CA ASP A 405 -10.72 3.24 -13.32
C ASP A 405 -10.21 2.59 -14.62
N ASP A 406 -11.09 2.45 -15.61
CA ASP A 406 -10.85 1.95 -16.99
C ASP A 406 -11.61 2.91 -17.94
N SER A 407 -11.38 4.22 -17.77
CA SER A 407 -12.21 5.28 -18.35
C SER A 407 -11.52 6.10 -19.45
N GLU A 408 -10.29 5.73 -19.81
CA GLU A 408 -9.56 6.30 -20.93
C GLU A 408 -10.35 6.17 -22.23
N ASN A 409 -10.24 7.20 -23.06
CA ASN A 409 -11.12 7.37 -24.22
C ASN A 409 -10.36 7.88 -25.45
N ASP A 410 -9.04 7.78 -25.45
CA ASP A 410 -8.19 8.06 -26.60
C ASP A 410 -7.62 6.73 -27.14
N PRO A 411 -7.83 6.38 -28.41
CA PRO A 411 -8.71 7.03 -29.37
C PRO A 411 -10.20 6.85 -29.01
N VAL A 412 -11.00 7.84 -29.40
CA VAL A 412 -12.47 7.72 -29.37
C VAL A 412 -12.87 6.74 -30.47
N GLY A 413 -13.55 5.67 -30.06
CA GLY A 413 -14.02 4.61 -30.96
C GLY A 413 -15.53 4.58 -31.07
N ASP A 414 -16.12 3.44 -30.75
CA ASP A 414 -17.57 3.16 -30.82
C ASP A 414 -18.42 3.82 -29.72
N GLY A 415 -17.79 4.54 -28.79
CA GLY A 415 -18.43 5.21 -27.67
C GLY A 415 -18.22 4.49 -26.33
N HIS A 416 -17.70 3.26 -26.33
CA HIS A 416 -17.21 2.60 -25.13
C HIS A 416 -15.84 3.16 -24.74
N LYS A 417 -15.68 3.42 -23.44
CA LYS A 417 -14.42 3.83 -22.83
C LYS A 417 -13.66 2.60 -22.36
N GLY A 418 -12.41 2.82 -22.00
CA GLY A 418 -11.57 1.77 -21.48
C GLY A 418 -10.96 0.90 -22.57
N ASP A 419 -9.92 0.19 -22.20
CA ASP A 419 -9.39 -0.96 -22.93
C ASP A 419 -9.59 -2.29 -22.19
N GLY A 420 -10.21 -2.25 -21.02
CA GLY A 420 -10.49 -3.42 -20.19
C GLY A 420 -9.47 -3.62 -19.06
N LEU A 421 -8.47 -2.75 -18.96
CA LEU A 421 -7.47 -2.75 -17.90
C LEU A 421 -7.77 -1.63 -16.91
N THR A 422 -7.79 -1.97 -15.64
CA THR A 422 -7.89 -0.97 -14.58
C THR A 422 -6.58 -0.19 -14.42
N LEU A 423 -6.68 1.01 -13.85
CA LEU A 423 -5.52 1.84 -13.51
C LEU A 423 -4.48 1.10 -12.66
N TYR A 424 -4.92 0.19 -11.78
CA TYR A 424 -4.01 -0.66 -11.01
C TYR A 424 -3.27 -1.67 -11.88
N GLU A 425 -3.93 -2.27 -12.88
CA GLU A 425 -3.32 -3.22 -13.81
C GLU A 425 -2.31 -2.52 -14.72
N GLU A 426 -2.61 -1.31 -15.19
CA GLU A 426 -1.65 -0.47 -15.92
C GLU A 426 -0.44 -0.07 -15.07
N TYR A 427 -0.66 0.27 -13.79
CA TYR A 427 0.38 0.58 -12.82
C TYR A 427 1.23 -0.65 -12.47
N ARG A 428 0.62 -1.80 -12.20
CA ARG A 428 1.36 -3.04 -11.93
C ARG A 428 2.10 -3.50 -13.19
N GLY A 429 1.54 -3.20 -14.35
CA GLY A 429 2.18 -3.29 -15.65
C GLY A 429 2.37 -4.72 -16.15
N PHE A 430 3.06 -4.83 -17.27
CA PHE A 430 3.17 -6.03 -18.08
C PHE A 430 4.62 -6.34 -18.43
N SER A 431 4.91 -7.62 -18.66
CA SER A 431 6.10 -8.10 -19.33
C SER A 431 5.87 -8.06 -20.83
N GLU A 432 6.59 -7.18 -21.53
CA GLU A 432 6.69 -7.16 -22.99
C GLU A 432 8.12 -7.57 -23.37
N ASN A 433 8.27 -8.73 -24.01
CA ASN A 433 9.59 -9.26 -24.39
C ASN A 433 10.56 -9.34 -23.19
N HIS A 434 10.04 -9.74 -22.02
CA HIS A 434 10.78 -9.88 -20.76
C HIS A 434 11.32 -8.56 -20.20
N LYS A 435 10.69 -7.45 -20.57
CA LYS A 435 10.91 -6.13 -19.97
C LYS A 435 9.60 -5.64 -19.39
N HIS A 436 9.68 -4.99 -18.25
CA HIS A 436 8.51 -4.40 -17.62
C HIS A 436 8.13 -3.12 -18.36
N VAL A 437 6.84 -2.97 -18.61
CA VAL A 437 6.21 -1.78 -19.18
C VAL A 437 4.96 -1.47 -18.36
N PHE A 438 4.73 -0.19 -18.09
CA PHE A 438 3.42 0.26 -17.60
C PHE A 438 2.43 0.31 -18.76
N GLY A 439 1.14 0.20 -18.45
CA GLY A 439 0.07 0.62 -19.37
C GLY A 439 -0.03 2.13 -19.49
N ASN A 440 -0.94 2.61 -20.34
CA ASN A 440 -1.13 4.02 -20.60
C ASN A 440 -2.48 4.53 -20.08
N PRO A 441 -2.53 5.19 -18.90
CA PRO A 441 -3.78 5.56 -18.24
C PRO A 441 -4.55 6.71 -18.91
N LYS A 442 -4.13 7.11 -20.12
CA LYS A 442 -4.76 8.13 -20.95
C LYS A 442 -5.09 7.61 -22.34
N LYS A 443 -4.62 6.42 -22.73
CA LYS A 443 -4.85 5.82 -24.04
C LYS A 443 -5.11 4.34 -23.93
N LYS A 444 -6.03 3.85 -24.74
CA LYS A 444 -6.32 2.43 -24.84
C LYS A 444 -5.10 1.65 -25.34
N ASP A 445 -4.63 0.74 -24.51
CA ASP A 445 -3.57 -0.21 -24.76
C ASP A 445 -4.04 -1.37 -25.65
N PHE A 446 -3.10 -1.93 -26.42
CA PHE A 446 -3.39 -3.04 -27.34
C PHE A 446 -2.17 -3.94 -27.52
N PHE A 447 -2.27 -5.18 -27.05
CA PHE A 447 -1.15 -6.11 -26.93
C PHE A 447 -1.09 -7.10 -28.10
N ILE A 448 0.05 -7.19 -28.77
CA ILE A 448 0.25 -8.06 -29.94
C ILE A 448 1.50 -8.92 -29.75
N SER A 449 1.35 -10.23 -29.99
CA SER A 449 2.46 -11.15 -30.23
C SER A 449 2.51 -11.54 -31.71
N ASP A 450 3.56 -11.07 -32.39
CA ASP A 450 3.83 -11.39 -33.79
C ASP A 450 4.55 -12.74 -33.94
N GLY A 451 3.79 -13.80 -34.18
CA GLY A 451 4.31 -15.14 -34.46
C GLY A 451 4.82 -15.34 -35.89
N ILE A 452 4.61 -14.37 -36.80
CA ILE A 452 5.13 -14.42 -38.17
C ILE A 452 6.53 -13.80 -38.22
N GLY A 453 6.71 -12.64 -37.60
CA GLY A 453 8.00 -12.00 -37.40
C GLY A 453 8.73 -11.58 -38.69
N ASN A 454 7.99 -11.12 -39.71
CA ASN A 454 8.56 -10.68 -40.99
C ASN A 454 8.26 -9.21 -41.30
N LEU A 455 8.78 -8.69 -42.42
CA LEU A 455 8.61 -7.29 -42.79
C LEU A 455 7.13 -6.91 -43.00
N SER A 456 6.31 -7.82 -43.52
CA SER A 456 4.88 -7.56 -43.76
C SER A 456 4.11 -7.45 -42.44
N SER A 457 4.32 -8.38 -41.50
CA SER A 457 3.68 -8.31 -40.17
C SER A 457 4.13 -7.07 -39.40
N THR A 458 5.43 -6.79 -39.39
CA THR A 458 5.98 -5.59 -38.73
C THR A 458 5.42 -4.29 -39.32
N ALA A 459 5.39 -4.17 -40.66
CA ALA A 459 4.87 -2.98 -41.33
C ALA A 459 3.36 -2.84 -41.17
N GLY A 460 2.63 -3.96 -41.12
CA GLY A 460 1.18 -3.96 -40.90
C GLY A 460 0.79 -3.55 -39.49
N ILE A 461 1.49 -4.04 -38.47
CA ILE A 461 1.34 -3.58 -37.09
C ILE A 461 1.60 -2.07 -37.01
N ALA A 462 2.71 -1.61 -37.58
CA ALA A 462 3.04 -0.18 -37.59
C ALA A 462 1.98 0.68 -38.31
N LEU A 463 1.43 0.17 -39.42
CA LEU A 463 0.34 0.82 -40.14
C LEU A 463 -0.91 0.90 -39.28
N PHE A 464 -1.30 -0.21 -38.64
CA PHE A 464 -2.46 -0.26 -37.75
C PHE A 464 -2.28 0.73 -36.59
N THR A 465 -1.15 0.69 -35.86
CA THR A 465 -0.83 1.62 -34.77
C THR A 465 -1.00 3.08 -35.21
N ALA A 466 -0.46 3.43 -36.38
CA ALA A 466 -0.51 4.80 -36.89
C ALA A 466 -1.94 5.26 -37.25
N GLN A 467 -2.80 4.36 -37.71
CA GLN A 467 -4.16 4.72 -38.15
C GLN A 467 -5.21 4.63 -37.03
N SER A 468 -5.09 3.64 -36.13
CA SER A 468 -5.99 3.48 -34.99
C SER A 468 -5.77 4.57 -33.94
N GLY A 469 -4.50 4.88 -33.65
CA GLY A 469 -4.11 5.79 -32.57
C GLY A 469 -4.03 5.12 -31.19
N LEU A 470 -4.22 3.80 -31.12
CA LEU A 470 -4.05 2.98 -29.92
C LEU A 470 -2.59 2.98 -29.44
N GLU A 471 -2.38 2.76 -28.15
CA GLU A 471 -1.05 2.44 -27.60
C GLU A 471 -0.77 0.96 -27.84
N VAL A 472 -0.08 0.66 -28.95
CA VAL A 472 0.18 -0.73 -29.34
C VAL A 472 1.48 -1.22 -28.69
N HIS A 473 1.41 -2.37 -28.03
CA HIS A 473 2.53 -3.14 -27.48
C HIS A 473 2.85 -4.34 -28.38
N PRO A 474 3.76 -4.21 -29.38
CA PRO A 474 3.86 -5.17 -30.48
C PRO A 474 4.88 -6.29 -30.25
N LYS A 475 5.56 -6.33 -29.10
CA LYS A 475 6.67 -7.27 -28.85
C LYS A 475 6.32 -8.31 -27.79
N MET A 476 5.04 -8.58 -27.59
CA MET A 476 4.62 -9.64 -26.68
C MET A 476 5.14 -10.99 -27.18
N ARG A 477 5.41 -11.88 -26.25
CA ARG A 477 5.75 -13.27 -26.55
C ARG A 477 4.57 -14.20 -26.25
N PRO A 478 4.50 -15.38 -26.88
CA PRO A 478 3.42 -16.33 -26.61
C PRO A 478 3.27 -16.68 -25.12
N GLU A 479 4.38 -16.83 -24.39
CA GLU A 479 4.39 -17.14 -22.95
C GLU A 479 4.01 -15.95 -22.05
N GLU A 480 3.73 -14.78 -22.61
CA GLU A 480 3.29 -13.58 -21.88
C GLU A 480 1.75 -13.44 -21.90
N PHE A 481 1.04 -14.50 -22.30
CA PHE A 481 -0.42 -14.65 -22.24
C PHE A 481 -0.81 -15.93 -21.48
N ASP A 482 -2.02 -15.98 -20.90
CA ASP A 482 -2.66 -17.23 -20.43
C ASP A 482 -3.14 -18.04 -21.63
N PHE A 483 -2.18 -18.71 -22.24
CA PHE A 483 -2.32 -19.31 -23.56
C PHE A 483 -2.83 -20.75 -23.47
N SER A 484 -3.95 -21.05 -24.12
CA SER A 484 -4.39 -22.42 -24.38
C SER A 484 -4.51 -22.70 -25.86
N LEU A 485 -4.22 -23.96 -26.26
CA LEU A 485 -4.36 -24.41 -27.64
C LEU A 485 -5.45 -25.48 -27.77
N SER A 486 -6.21 -25.42 -28.86
CA SER A 486 -6.97 -26.55 -29.41
C SER A 486 -6.37 -26.92 -30.76
N GLY A 487 -5.49 -27.94 -30.79
CA GLY A 487 -4.68 -28.21 -31.97
C GLY A 487 -3.62 -27.12 -32.19
N ASN A 488 -3.65 -26.44 -33.34
CA ASN A 488 -2.79 -25.29 -33.67
C ASN A 488 -3.52 -23.94 -33.53
N GLU A 489 -4.66 -23.94 -32.82
CA GLU A 489 -5.53 -22.78 -32.62
C GLU A 489 -5.37 -22.24 -31.19
N PRO A 490 -5.01 -20.96 -30.98
CA PRO A 490 -5.17 -20.34 -29.68
C PRO A 490 -6.66 -20.29 -29.30
N THR A 491 -7.00 -20.79 -28.13
CA THR A 491 -8.36 -20.78 -27.56
C THR A 491 -8.50 -19.89 -26.33
N LYS A 492 -7.40 -19.27 -25.89
CA LYS A 492 -7.35 -18.26 -24.83
C LYS A 492 -6.09 -17.42 -24.98
N THR A 493 -6.20 -16.09 -24.91
CA THR A 493 -5.06 -15.15 -25.01
C THR A 493 -5.12 -14.02 -23.97
N ILE A 494 -5.51 -14.33 -22.73
CA ILE A 494 -5.65 -13.31 -21.67
C ILE A 494 -4.30 -12.72 -21.28
N ILE A 495 -4.22 -11.40 -21.15
CA ILE A 495 -3.01 -10.66 -20.79
C ILE A 495 -2.91 -10.40 -19.29
N ASN A 496 -4.00 -10.06 -18.61
CA ASN A 496 -4.01 -9.65 -17.20
C ASN A 496 -4.25 -10.82 -16.22
N PHE A 497 -3.78 -12.02 -16.54
CA PHE A 497 -4.18 -13.27 -15.86
C PHE A 497 -3.59 -13.50 -14.45
N ASN A 498 -2.60 -12.71 -14.04
CA ASN A 498 -1.90 -12.87 -12.77
C ASN A 498 -2.41 -11.86 -11.75
N HIS A 499 -3.66 -11.98 -11.29
CA HIS A 499 -4.23 -11.09 -10.29
C HIS A 499 -4.91 -11.88 -9.18
N SER A 500 -4.95 -11.29 -7.98
CA SER A 500 -5.70 -11.82 -6.84
C SER A 500 -7.18 -11.49 -6.98
N GLY A 501 -8.02 -12.11 -6.14
CA GLY A 501 -9.44 -11.74 -6.05
C GLY A 501 -9.69 -10.41 -5.33
N GLU A 502 -8.65 -9.81 -4.74
CA GLU A 502 -8.74 -8.54 -4.00
C GLU A 502 -8.20 -7.35 -4.83
N ALA A 503 -7.45 -7.63 -5.91
CA ALA A 503 -6.97 -6.62 -6.83
C ALA A 503 -8.11 -5.96 -7.60
N PRO A 504 -8.03 -4.64 -7.88
CA PRO A 504 -8.86 -3.99 -8.87
C PRO A 504 -8.74 -4.72 -10.22
N HIS A 505 -9.88 -5.13 -10.76
CA HIS A 505 -9.98 -5.89 -11.99
C HIS A 505 -11.44 -5.82 -12.50
N VAL A 506 -11.62 -5.59 -13.80
CA VAL A 506 -12.95 -5.45 -14.41
C VAL A 506 -13.29 -6.61 -15.35
N VAL A 507 -12.33 -7.04 -16.18
CA VAL A 507 -12.52 -8.12 -17.15
C VAL A 507 -11.19 -8.83 -17.44
N ASP A 508 -11.25 -10.13 -17.73
CA ASP A 508 -10.16 -10.87 -18.36
C ASP A 508 -9.96 -10.27 -19.77
N GLN A 509 -8.89 -9.50 -19.95
CA GLN A 509 -8.59 -8.80 -21.20
C GLN A 509 -7.70 -9.68 -22.08
N HIS A 510 -8.06 -9.85 -23.35
CA HIS A 510 -7.25 -10.58 -24.31
C HIS A 510 -6.20 -9.70 -24.99
N GLY A 511 -5.13 -10.34 -25.46
CA GLY A 511 -4.27 -9.79 -26.50
C GLY A 511 -4.33 -10.59 -27.80
N ILE A 512 -3.63 -10.09 -28.81
CA ILE A 512 -3.71 -10.59 -30.18
C ILE A 512 -2.50 -11.44 -30.54
N PHE A 513 -2.77 -12.62 -31.09
CA PHE A 513 -1.75 -13.52 -31.62
C PHE A 513 -1.77 -13.55 -33.15
N ILE A 514 -0.68 -13.15 -33.79
CA ILE A 514 -0.54 -13.23 -35.25
C ILE A 514 0.17 -14.53 -35.62
N VAL A 515 -0.42 -15.37 -36.47
CA VAL A 515 0.18 -16.62 -36.92
C VAL A 515 0.11 -16.82 -38.42
N GLN A 516 1.03 -17.63 -38.94
CA GLN A 516 1.00 -18.11 -40.31
C GLN A 516 0.36 -19.50 -40.38
N ARG A 517 -0.49 -19.73 -41.40
CA ARG A 517 -1.05 -21.06 -41.70
C ARG A 517 -0.93 -21.43 -43.16
N ASP A 518 -0.80 -22.73 -43.39
CA ASP A 518 -0.95 -23.35 -44.70
C ASP A 518 -2.45 -23.53 -45.00
N VAL A 519 -3.11 -22.44 -45.41
CA VAL A 519 -4.46 -22.52 -45.99
C VAL A 519 -4.35 -22.73 -47.50
N SER A 520 -5.20 -23.60 -48.07
CA SER A 520 -5.16 -23.96 -49.49
C SER A 520 -5.46 -22.80 -50.45
N ASP A 521 -6.01 -21.70 -49.93
CA ASP A 521 -6.66 -20.66 -50.73
C ASP A 521 -5.98 -19.27 -50.59
N GLY A 522 -4.81 -19.17 -49.96
CA GLY A 522 -4.04 -17.91 -49.88
C GLY A 522 -4.75 -16.76 -49.15
N THR A 523 -5.72 -17.07 -48.27
CA THR A 523 -6.56 -16.09 -47.56
C THR A 523 -5.99 -15.72 -46.20
N SER A 524 -6.10 -14.43 -45.82
CA SER A 524 -5.95 -13.97 -44.43
C SER A 524 -7.33 -13.75 -43.82
N PHE A 525 -7.48 -13.95 -42.50
CA PHE A 525 -8.70 -13.65 -41.75
C PHE A 525 -8.42 -13.54 -40.23
N ALA A 526 -9.29 -12.84 -39.51
CA ALA A 526 -9.32 -12.80 -38.05
C ALA A 526 -10.45 -13.66 -37.47
N ASP A 527 -10.19 -14.46 -36.43
CA ASP A 527 -11.21 -15.34 -35.81
C ASP A 527 -12.37 -14.55 -35.18
N ALA A 528 -12.08 -13.30 -34.79
CA ALA A 528 -13.03 -12.24 -34.41
C ALA A 528 -14.20 -12.11 -35.41
N GLU A 529 -13.96 -12.38 -36.70
CA GLU A 529 -15.00 -12.30 -37.73
C GLU A 529 -15.93 -13.53 -37.76
N THR A 530 -15.50 -14.69 -37.24
CA THR A 530 -16.11 -15.99 -37.58
C THR A 530 -16.77 -16.74 -36.42
N SER A 531 -16.44 -16.39 -35.18
CA SER A 531 -16.99 -17.03 -33.97
C SER A 531 -17.26 -16.00 -32.88
N GLY A 532 -18.50 -15.94 -32.39
CA GLY A 532 -18.82 -15.13 -31.19
C GLY A 532 -18.13 -15.66 -29.94
N PRO A 533 -18.57 -15.20 -28.74
CA PRO A 533 -17.82 -14.25 -27.90
C PRO A 533 -16.28 -14.35 -27.98
N PHE A 534 -15.63 -13.19 -28.02
CA PHE A 534 -14.20 -12.95 -28.27
C PHE A 534 -13.29 -13.32 -27.08
N ASP A 535 -13.26 -14.59 -26.66
CA ASP A 535 -12.25 -15.06 -25.68
C ASP A 535 -10.84 -15.21 -26.30
N THR A 536 -10.70 -14.87 -27.60
CA THR A 536 -9.46 -15.00 -28.40
C THR A 536 -9.30 -13.86 -29.41
N GLY A 537 -8.07 -13.37 -29.54
CA GLY A 537 -7.65 -12.48 -30.62
C GLY A 537 -6.63 -13.17 -31.51
N GLN A 538 -7.00 -13.49 -32.75
CA GLN A 538 -6.11 -14.15 -33.69
C GLN A 538 -6.17 -13.52 -35.07
N VAL A 539 -5.00 -13.24 -35.65
CA VAL A 539 -4.82 -12.89 -37.06
C VAL A 539 -4.10 -14.02 -37.77
N GLN A 540 -4.71 -14.56 -38.80
CA GLN A 540 -4.12 -15.57 -39.68
C GLN A 540 -3.77 -14.88 -40.99
N GLY A 541 -2.53 -14.98 -41.48
CA GLY A 541 -2.26 -14.35 -42.77
C GLY A 541 -0.99 -14.70 -43.55
N TYR A 542 -1.11 -14.44 -44.86
CA TYR A 542 -0.06 -14.30 -45.87
C TYR A 542 -0.43 -13.10 -46.78
N GLU A 543 0.60 -12.40 -47.30
CA GLU A 543 0.57 -11.25 -48.23
C GLU A 543 0.27 -9.83 -47.69
N GLY A 544 1.35 -9.06 -47.44
CA GLY A 544 1.31 -7.60 -47.44
C GLY A 544 0.94 -6.91 -46.12
N ALA A 545 1.62 -5.80 -45.82
CA ALA A 545 1.40 -5.01 -44.61
C ALA A 545 -0.05 -4.53 -44.43
N VAL A 546 -0.73 -4.20 -45.53
CA VAL A 546 -2.11 -3.72 -45.48
C VAL A 546 -3.09 -4.80 -45.02
N VAL A 547 -2.90 -6.04 -45.46
CA VAL A 547 -3.76 -7.15 -45.04
C VAL A 547 -3.61 -7.39 -43.54
N VAL A 548 -2.38 -7.36 -43.01
CA VAL A 548 -2.17 -7.47 -41.56
C VAL A 548 -2.88 -6.35 -40.80
N ALA A 549 -2.79 -5.09 -41.26
CA ALA A 549 -3.49 -3.98 -40.62
C ALA A 549 -5.02 -4.12 -40.69
N HIS A 550 -5.54 -4.64 -41.79
CA HIS A 550 -6.95 -4.95 -42.00
C HIS A 550 -7.45 -5.99 -40.99
N GLU A 551 -6.75 -7.12 -40.87
CA GLU A 551 -7.13 -8.17 -39.91
C GLU A 551 -7.01 -7.71 -38.45
N LEU A 552 -6.00 -6.90 -38.11
CA LEU A 552 -5.89 -6.31 -36.77
C LEU A 552 -7.06 -5.36 -36.44
N ALA A 553 -7.63 -4.67 -37.44
CA ALA A 553 -8.80 -3.85 -37.20
C ALA A 553 -10.05 -4.71 -36.91
N HIS A 554 -10.16 -5.90 -37.51
CA HIS A 554 -11.25 -6.82 -37.20
C HIS A 554 -11.22 -7.32 -35.75
N THR A 555 -10.04 -7.49 -35.16
CA THR A 555 -9.93 -7.83 -33.72
C THR A 555 -10.35 -6.67 -32.81
N CYS A 556 -10.61 -5.48 -33.37
CA CYS A 556 -11.07 -4.30 -32.66
C CYS A 556 -12.52 -3.91 -33.02
N ALA A 557 -13.34 -4.90 -33.41
CA ALA A 557 -14.74 -4.74 -33.83
C ALA A 557 -14.96 -3.83 -35.06
N VAL A 558 -13.94 -3.61 -35.89
CA VAL A 558 -14.09 -2.84 -37.13
C VAL A 558 -14.60 -3.75 -38.24
N TRP A 559 -15.68 -3.32 -38.91
CA TRP A 559 -16.29 -4.07 -40.00
C TRP A 559 -15.76 -3.64 -41.38
N HIS A 560 -15.88 -4.55 -42.35
CA HIS A 560 -15.79 -4.22 -43.77
C HIS A 560 -16.74 -3.07 -44.14
N HIS A 561 -16.44 -2.36 -45.23
CA HIS A 561 -17.34 -1.32 -45.77
C HIS A 561 -18.68 -1.86 -46.31
N GLY A 562 -18.86 -3.18 -46.42
CA GLY A 562 -20.08 -3.88 -46.82
C GLY A 562 -19.96 -5.38 -46.52
N ASP A 563 -21.05 -6.14 -46.61
CA ASP A 563 -21.05 -7.55 -46.14
C ASP A 563 -20.46 -8.54 -47.17
N ILE A 564 -20.86 -8.46 -48.45
CA ILE A 564 -20.30 -9.32 -49.50
C ILE A 564 -20.47 -8.70 -50.90
N ASP A 565 -19.50 -8.95 -51.77
CA ASP A 565 -19.61 -8.72 -53.21
C ASP A 565 -20.17 -9.96 -53.91
N GLU A 566 -20.49 -9.87 -55.20
CA GLU A 566 -21.17 -10.97 -55.88
C GLU A 566 -20.17 -11.94 -56.52
N GLN A 567 -20.20 -13.21 -56.12
CA GLN A 567 -19.40 -14.24 -56.77
C GLN A 567 -20.13 -14.78 -58.00
N VAL A 568 -19.51 -14.66 -59.18
CA VAL A 568 -20.05 -15.18 -60.45
C VAL A 568 -19.09 -16.18 -61.11
N SER A 569 -19.59 -16.85 -62.14
CA SER A 569 -18.76 -17.69 -63.01
C SER A 569 -18.79 -17.15 -64.43
N TRP A 570 -17.61 -17.00 -65.03
CA TRP A 570 -17.47 -16.60 -66.43
C TRP A 570 -17.06 -17.80 -67.27
N GLN A 571 -17.67 -17.94 -68.44
CA GLN A 571 -17.39 -19.00 -69.39
C GLN A 571 -16.85 -18.43 -70.69
N ARG A 572 -15.87 -19.11 -71.26
CA ARG A 572 -15.37 -18.83 -72.61
C ARG A 572 -16.21 -19.58 -73.63
N ILE A 573 -16.83 -18.86 -74.57
CA ILE A 573 -17.57 -19.45 -75.68
C ILE A 573 -16.87 -19.10 -76.98
N VAL A 574 -16.70 -20.07 -77.87
CA VAL A 574 -16.17 -19.84 -79.22
C VAL A 574 -17.33 -19.86 -80.21
N ILE A 575 -17.62 -18.72 -80.81
CA ILE A 575 -18.64 -18.56 -81.84
C ILE A 575 -17.94 -18.59 -83.21
N VAL A 576 -18.42 -19.46 -84.11
CA VAL A 576 -17.93 -19.51 -85.49
C VAL A 576 -18.98 -18.91 -86.42
N GLU A 577 -18.71 -17.72 -86.94
CA GLU A 577 -19.57 -17.03 -87.91
C GLU A 577 -18.81 -16.89 -89.23
N ASN A 578 -19.42 -17.35 -90.34
CA ASN A 578 -18.83 -17.29 -91.68
C ASN A 578 -17.41 -17.90 -91.79
N GLY A 579 -17.11 -18.92 -90.97
CA GLY A 579 -15.79 -19.57 -90.92
C GLY A 579 -14.75 -18.85 -90.07
N ILE A 580 -15.10 -17.76 -89.39
CA ILE A 580 -14.22 -17.03 -88.47
C ILE A 580 -14.65 -17.36 -87.03
N ALA A 581 -13.71 -17.89 -86.24
CA ALA A 581 -13.92 -18.13 -84.81
C ALA A 581 -13.63 -16.86 -84.00
N ARG A 582 -14.60 -16.41 -83.19
CA ARG A 582 -14.41 -15.36 -82.17
C ARG A 582 -14.68 -15.94 -80.78
N GLY A 583 -13.83 -15.60 -79.82
CA GLY A 583 -14.07 -15.89 -78.42
C GLY A 583 -14.93 -14.80 -77.79
N VAL A 584 -15.99 -15.18 -77.10
CA VAL A 584 -16.82 -14.30 -76.28
C VAL A 584 -16.83 -14.80 -74.83
N VAL A 585 -17.11 -13.91 -73.89
CA VAL A 585 -17.23 -14.23 -72.47
C VAL A 585 -18.69 -14.16 -72.08
N ARG A 586 -19.19 -15.12 -71.31
CA ARG A 586 -20.56 -15.10 -70.79
C ARG A 586 -20.58 -15.33 -69.29
N GLU A 587 -21.35 -14.51 -68.57
CA GLU A 587 -21.62 -14.72 -67.14
C GLU A 587 -22.69 -15.80 -66.99
N ALA A 588 -22.49 -16.74 -66.06
CA ALA A 588 -23.46 -17.77 -65.77
C ALA A 588 -24.80 -17.14 -65.35
N GLY A 589 -25.89 -17.52 -66.02
CA GLY A 589 -27.23 -16.95 -65.78
C GLY A 589 -27.63 -15.80 -66.71
N LEU A 590 -26.72 -15.26 -67.50
CA LEU A 590 -27.03 -14.28 -68.56
C LEU A 590 -27.18 -14.96 -69.93
N ALA A 591 -28.11 -14.46 -70.74
CA ALA A 591 -28.35 -14.95 -72.10
C ALA A 591 -27.39 -14.33 -73.13
N GLU A 592 -26.90 -13.13 -72.84
CA GLU A 592 -26.08 -12.31 -73.74
C GLU A 592 -24.59 -12.38 -73.36
N ASP A 593 -23.73 -12.08 -74.32
CA ASP A 593 -22.27 -12.06 -74.13
C ASP A 593 -21.84 -10.78 -73.41
N LEU A 594 -20.83 -10.88 -72.57
CA LEU A 594 -20.23 -9.75 -71.87
C LEU A 594 -19.29 -8.96 -72.80
N ASP A 595 -19.37 -7.64 -72.71
CA ASP A 595 -18.39 -6.72 -73.23
C ASP A 595 -17.45 -6.26 -72.10
N LEU A 596 -16.23 -6.81 -72.09
CA LEU A 596 -15.23 -6.51 -71.07
C LEU A 596 -14.45 -5.25 -71.47
N ARG A 597 -14.33 -4.30 -70.54
CA ARG A 597 -13.64 -3.03 -70.78
C ARG A 597 -12.72 -2.65 -69.61
N TYR A 598 -11.76 -1.76 -69.87
CA TYR A 598 -11.12 -0.96 -68.83
C TYR A 598 -11.82 0.39 -68.71
N GLU A 599 -11.60 1.10 -67.59
CA GLU A 599 -12.06 2.49 -67.47
C GLU A 599 -11.56 3.35 -68.64
N GLY A 600 -12.42 4.25 -69.14
CA GLY A 600 -12.19 4.96 -70.40
C GLY A 600 -12.75 4.23 -71.63
N ASP A 601 -13.59 3.21 -71.42
CA ASP A 601 -14.30 2.44 -72.46
C ASP A 601 -13.39 1.75 -73.49
N THR A 602 -12.18 1.38 -73.07
CA THR A 602 -11.28 0.60 -73.93
C THR A 602 -11.58 -0.90 -73.79
N PRO A 603 -11.69 -1.66 -74.90
CA PRO A 603 -11.91 -3.10 -74.83
C PRO A 603 -10.82 -3.80 -74.01
N ALA A 604 -11.23 -4.69 -73.11
CA ALA A 604 -10.35 -5.47 -72.27
C ALA A 604 -10.30 -6.93 -72.73
N LEU A 605 -9.17 -7.58 -72.47
CA LEU A 605 -8.96 -8.99 -72.75
C LEU A 605 -8.64 -9.72 -71.45
N VAL A 606 -9.23 -10.90 -71.28
CA VAL A 606 -8.89 -11.83 -70.20
C VAL A 606 -8.10 -13.00 -70.77
N VAL A 607 -7.08 -13.43 -70.03
CA VAL A 607 -6.29 -14.61 -70.36
C VAL A 607 -6.99 -15.83 -69.74
N TRP A 608 -7.05 -16.94 -70.47
CA TRP A 608 -7.73 -18.16 -70.02
C TRP A 608 -6.73 -19.27 -69.70
N ASN A 609 -6.96 -19.99 -68.60
CA ASN A 609 -6.29 -21.24 -68.23
C ASN A 609 -7.30 -22.39 -68.23
N GLY A 610 -7.39 -23.13 -69.35
CA GLY A 610 -8.52 -24.02 -69.59
C GLY A 610 -9.83 -23.25 -69.62
N ASP A 611 -10.80 -23.66 -68.80
CA ASP A 611 -12.13 -23.03 -68.71
C ASP A 611 -12.21 -21.90 -67.66
N LYS A 612 -11.10 -21.58 -66.99
CA LYS A 612 -11.02 -20.51 -65.98
C LYS A 612 -10.25 -19.31 -66.49
N VAL A 613 -10.51 -18.14 -65.92
CA VAL A 613 -9.65 -16.95 -66.12
C VAL A 613 -8.30 -17.22 -65.44
N TYR A 614 -7.20 -16.99 -66.16
CA TYR A 614 -5.84 -17.23 -65.67
C TYR A 614 -5.53 -16.32 -64.48
N GLY A 615 -5.01 -16.91 -63.41
CA GLY A 615 -4.63 -16.19 -62.20
C GLY A 615 -5.81 -15.72 -61.34
N VAL A 616 -7.02 -16.25 -61.58
CA VAL A 616 -8.22 -15.87 -60.83
C VAL A 616 -8.96 -17.12 -60.37
N ASP A 617 -9.09 -17.29 -59.05
CA ASP A 617 -9.76 -18.45 -58.47
C ASP A 617 -11.29 -18.29 -58.45
N LYS A 618 -11.77 -17.08 -58.20
CA LYS A 618 -13.19 -16.70 -58.16
C LYS A 618 -13.38 -15.34 -58.82
N ILE A 619 -14.43 -15.18 -59.63
CA ILE A 619 -14.78 -13.87 -60.21
C ILE A 619 -15.70 -13.15 -59.22
N TRP A 620 -15.14 -12.22 -58.46
CA TRP A 620 -15.92 -11.31 -57.62
C TRP A 620 -16.30 -10.06 -58.41
N ILE A 621 -17.59 -9.73 -58.42
CA ILE A 621 -18.15 -8.53 -59.00
C ILE A 621 -18.42 -7.55 -57.87
N GLY A 622 -17.68 -6.45 -57.83
CA GLY A 622 -17.91 -5.38 -56.86
C GLY A 622 -19.27 -4.72 -57.10
N VAL A 623 -20.04 -4.54 -56.03
CA VAL A 623 -21.40 -3.99 -56.08
C VAL A 623 -21.52 -2.72 -55.25
N LEU A 624 -22.57 -1.92 -55.50
CA LEU A 624 -22.86 -0.74 -54.69
C LEU A 624 -23.12 -1.16 -53.24
N GLY A 625 -22.40 -0.58 -52.28
CA GLY A 625 -22.48 -0.95 -50.87
C GLY A 625 -21.84 -2.31 -50.54
N GLY A 626 -21.12 -2.94 -51.47
CA GLY A 626 -20.30 -4.14 -51.22
C GLY A 626 -19.01 -3.84 -50.45
N GLN A 627 -18.15 -4.85 -50.25
CA GLN A 627 -16.94 -4.71 -49.41
C GLN A 627 -15.92 -3.72 -49.99
N HIS A 628 -15.99 -3.44 -51.30
CA HIS A 628 -15.13 -2.46 -51.99
C HIS A 628 -15.64 -1.02 -51.90
N SER A 629 -16.79 -0.76 -51.28
CA SER A 629 -17.43 0.57 -51.21
C SER A 629 -16.76 1.52 -50.23
N GLY A 630 -17.26 2.74 -50.12
CA GLY A 630 -16.77 3.75 -49.17
C GLY A 630 -15.42 4.36 -49.56
N ASP A 631 -14.67 4.79 -48.55
CA ASP A 631 -13.40 5.50 -48.74
C ASP A 631 -12.35 4.62 -49.45
N GLN A 632 -11.89 5.08 -50.62
CA GLN A 632 -10.91 4.39 -51.47
C GLN A 632 -9.60 4.10 -50.72
N ASP A 633 -9.15 5.03 -49.90
CA ASP A 633 -7.84 4.93 -49.26
C ASP A 633 -7.91 4.23 -47.90
N CYS A 634 -9.09 3.72 -47.51
CA CYS A 634 -9.26 2.90 -46.32
C CYS A 634 -8.75 1.48 -46.54
N PHE A 635 -7.97 0.92 -45.62
CA PHE A 635 -7.59 -0.49 -45.71
C PHE A 635 -8.75 -1.44 -45.40
N MET A 636 -9.84 -0.98 -44.75
CA MET A 636 -11.08 -1.78 -44.58
C MET A 636 -11.95 -1.85 -45.84
N ARG A 637 -11.58 -1.08 -46.89
CA ARG A 637 -12.09 -1.30 -48.23
C ARG A 637 -11.37 -2.51 -48.81
N TYR A 638 -12.10 -3.61 -48.97
CA TYR A 638 -11.51 -4.82 -49.53
C TYR A 638 -11.09 -4.59 -50.99
N PHE A 639 -10.21 -5.44 -51.53
CA PHE A 639 -9.62 -5.24 -52.87
C PHE A 639 -9.64 -6.50 -53.75
N CYS A 640 -10.47 -7.49 -53.42
CA CYS A 640 -10.58 -8.76 -54.16
C CYS A 640 -11.47 -8.77 -55.42
N ALA A 641 -12.15 -7.67 -55.77
CA ALA A 641 -13.08 -7.64 -56.90
C ALA A 641 -12.32 -7.69 -58.22
N PHE A 642 -12.76 -8.57 -59.12
CA PHE A 642 -12.17 -8.75 -60.44
C PHE A 642 -12.76 -7.76 -61.47
N ALA A 643 -14.06 -7.49 -61.36
CA ALA A 643 -14.75 -6.53 -62.21
C ALA A 643 -15.91 -5.83 -61.49
N PHE A 644 -16.51 -4.84 -62.12
CA PHE A 644 -17.79 -4.24 -61.69
C PHE A 644 -18.69 -3.95 -62.89
N ARG A 645 -19.98 -3.73 -62.63
CA ARG A 645 -21.00 -3.53 -63.67
C ARG A 645 -21.00 -2.08 -64.16
N SER A 646 -21.21 -1.89 -65.45
CA SER A 646 -21.52 -0.57 -66.00
C SER A 646 -22.88 -0.09 -65.49
N HIS A 647 -22.98 1.22 -65.21
CA HIS A 647 -24.23 1.86 -64.82
C HIS A 647 -25.15 2.16 -66.02
N ALA A 648 -24.62 2.08 -67.24
CA ALA A 648 -25.36 2.40 -68.46
C ALA A 648 -25.76 1.18 -69.29
N ASP A 649 -25.04 0.06 -69.16
CA ASP A 649 -25.25 -1.15 -69.96
C ASP A 649 -24.99 -2.41 -69.14
N SER A 650 -26.02 -3.23 -68.96
CA SER A 650 -25.96 -4.47 -68.17
C SER A 650 -25.01 -5.53 -68.73
N HIS A 651 -24.61 -5.42 -70.01
CA HIS A 651 -23.69 -6.37 -70.66
C HIS A 651 -22.22 -5.95 -70.51
N VAL A 652 -21.95 -4.73 -70.07
CA VAL A 652 -20.58 -4.25 -69.88
C VAL A 652 -20.09 -4.58 -68.48
N ARG A 653 -18.85 -5.08 -68.40
CA ARG A 653 -18.08 -5.23 -67.15
C ARG A 653 -16.76 -4.48 -67.27
N TYR A 654 -16.42 -3.68 -66.26
CA TYR A 654 -15.12 -3.01 -66.18
C TYR A 654 -14.16 -3.83 -65.32
N LEU A 655 -13.01 -4.21 -65.87
CA LEU A 655 -11.97 -4.94 -65.15
C LEU A 655 -11.24 -4.01 -64.16
N ILE A 656 -10.90 -4.54 -62.99
CA ILE A 656 -10.30 -3.80 -61.87
C ILE A 656 -8.79 -4.08 -61.77
N GLY A 657 -8.03 -3.07 -61.35
CA GLY A 657 -6.61 -3.17 -61.00
C GLY A 657 -6.28 -2.29 -59.79
N ASP A 658 -7.16 -2.30 -58.79
CA ASP A 658 -7.05 -1.42 -57.62
C ASP A 658 -5.93 -1.85 -56.68
N LEU A 659 -5.32 -0.85 -56.05
CA LEU A 659 -4.45 -1.05 -54.91
C LEU A 659 -5.28 -0.93 -53.62
N PRO A 660 -4.89 -1.63 -52.55
CA PRO A 660 -5.52 -1.47 -51.25
C PRO A 660 -5.22 -0.08 -50.67
N GLY A 661 -6.13 0.39 -49.80
CA GLY A 661 -5.93 1.61 -49.02
C GLY A 661 -4.88 1.45 -47.92
N ILE A 662 -4.46 2.55 -47.30
CA ILE A 662 -3.47 2.55 -46.20
C ILE A 662 -3.93 3.36 -44.97
N HIS A 663 -5.19 3.78 -44.94
CA HIS A 663 -5.76 4.59 -43.86
C HIS A 663 -6.95 3.90 -43.18
N LEU A 664 -7.34 4.39 -42.01
CA LEU A 664 -8.62 4.02 -41.39
C LEU A 664 -9.57 5.20 -41.57
N CYS A 665 -10.69 4.99 -42.27
CA CYS A 665 -11.58 6.09 -42.66
C CYS A 665 -12.36 6.68 -41.47
N THR A 666 -12.80 7.92 -41.64
CA THR A 666 -13.58 8.71 -40.65
C THR A 666 -14.96 9.14 -41.19
N SER A 667 -15.36 8.58 -42.34
CA SER A 667 -16.66 8.79 -42.96
C SER A 667 -17.08 7.51 -43.71
N PRO A 668 -18.38 7.21 -43.82
CA PRO A 668 -18.87 6.17 -44.72
C PRO A 668 -18.83 6.56 -46.21
N ASP A 669 -18.61 7.85 -46.52
CA ASP A 669 -18.72 8.37 -47.88
C ASP A 669 -17.72 7.72 -48.85
N GLY A 670 -18.17 7.50 -50.08
CA GLY A 670 -17.35 7.08 -51.20
C GLY A 670 -16.36 8.19 -51.58
N THR A 671 -15.07 7.86 -51.61
CA THR A 671 -14.00 8.78 -52.06
C THR A 671 -13.34 8.27 -53.34
N GLY A 672 -12.55 9.11 -54.02
CA GLY A 672 -11.80 8.72 -55.21
C GLY A 672 -12.65 7.99 -56.27
N ILE A 673 -12.36 6.72 -56.51
CA ILE A 673 -13.06 5.84 -57.46
C ILE A 673 -14.51 5.53 -57.07
N ASN A 674 -14.82 5.62 -55.78
CA ASN A 674 -16.12 5.39 -55.18
C ASN A 674 -16.94 6.66 -55.01
N LYS A 675 -16.33 7.83 -55.23
CA LYS A 675 -17.03 9.10 -55.15
C LYS A 675 -18.09 9.18 -56.25
N ALA A 676 -19.31 9.54 -55.86
CA ALA A 676 -20.37 9.82 -56.82
C ALA A 676 -19.93 10.91 -57.82
N GLN A 677 -20.10 10.64 -59.11
CA GLN A 677 -19.76 11.56 -60.21
C GLN A 677 -20.95 11.73 -61.15
N ASN A 678 -20.75 12.56 -62.19
CA ASN A 678 -21.77 12.81 -63.22
C ASN A 678 -22.27 11.49 -63.83
N PRO A 679 -23.60 11.27 -63.92
CA PRO A 679 -24.19 10.04 -64.48
C PRO A 679 -23.80 9.73 -65.94
N SER A 680 -23.14 10.66 -66.64
CA SER A 680 -22.60 10.42 -67.98
C SER A 680 -21.35 9.53 -68.02
N VAL A 681 -20.75 9.18 -66.88
CA VAL A 681 -19.57 8.31 -66.81
C VAL A 681 -20.00 6.89 -66.40
N PRO A 682 -20.08 5.93 -67.33
CA PRO A 682 -20.69 4.63 -67.06
C PRO A 682 -19.93 3.75 -66.06
N TRP A 683 -18.69 4.11 -65.71
CA TRP A 683 -17.83 3.40 -64.76
C TRP A 683 -17.62 4.12 -63.42
N ARG A 684 -18.39 5.18 -63.11
CA ARG A 684 -18.29 5.94 -61.84
C ARG A 684 -19.67 6.21 -61.22
N PRO A 685 -19.80 6.16 -59.88
CA PRO A 685 -18.84 5.57 -58.92
C PRO A 685 -18.70 4.06 -59.14
N ARG A 686 -17.60 3.43 -58.71
CA ARG A 686 -17.50 1.96 -58.83
C ARG A 686 -18.47 1.25 -57.89
N TYR A 687 -18.33 1.52 -56.60
CA TYR A 687 -19.07 0.83 -55.54
C TYR A 687 -19.82 1.81 -54.61
N GLY A 688 -19.64 3.13 -54.80
CA GLY A 688 -20.37 4.15 -54.06
C GLY A 688 -19.96 4.24 -52.58
N ASP A 689 -20.85 4.81 -51.77
CA ASP A 689 -20.67 4.93 -50.31
C ASP A 689 -20.67 3.54 -49.63
N ALA A 690 -20.08 3.44 -48.44
CA ALA A 690 -20.15 2.23 -47.63
C ALA A 690 -21.62 1.87 -47.32
N ALA A 691 -21.88 0.59 -47.05
CA ALA A 691 -23.21 0.14 -46.65
C ALA A 691 -23.69 0.86 -45.38
N PRO A 692 -25.01 0.95 -45.13
CA PRO A 692 -25.53 1.53 -43.90
C PRO A 692 -24.87 0.92 -42.66
N LYS A 693 -24.41 1.77 -41.73
CA LYS A 693 -23.65 1.39 -40.52
C LYS A 693 -22.26 0.77 -40.77
N ARG A 694 -21.73 0.86 -41.99
CA ARG A 694 -20.35 0.49 -42.34
C ARG A 694 -19.53 1.73 -42.70
N GLY A 695 -18.22 1.57 -42.91
CA GLY A 695 -17.29 2.70 -43.07
C GLY A 695 -17.17 3.52 -41.78
N ASN A 696 -16.57 4.72 -41.83
CA ASN A 696 -16.18 5.46 -40.61
C ASN A 696 -15.43 4.56 -39.60
N CYS A 697 -14.53 3.73 -40.10
CA CYS A 697 -13.93 2.63 -39.39
C CYS A 697 -13.24 3.04 -38.08
N LYS A 698 -12.70 4.26 -38.00
CA LYS A 698 -12.08 4.75 -36.76
C LYS A 698 -13.07 4.88 -35.60
N SER A 699 -14.33 5.21 -35.88
CA SER A 699 -15.38 5.30 -34.86
C SER A 699 -15.99 3.93 -34.50
N GLN A 700 -15.44 2.82 -35.00
CA GLN A 700 -15.90 1.48 -34.65
C GLN A 700 -14.96 0.79 -33.66
N LEU A 701 -13.78 1.35 -33.42
CA LEU A 701 -12.75 0.73 -32.59
C LEU A 701 -13.28 0.44 -31.18
N CYS A 702 -13.29 -0.84 -30.81
CA CYS A 702 -13.48 -1.32 -29.45
C CYS A 702 -12.42 -2.38 -29.15
N VAL A 703 -11.65 -2.18 -28.09
CA VAL A 703 -10.61 -3.13 -27.65
C VAL A 703 -10.91 -3.72 -26.27
N ASN A 704 -11.95 -3.20 -25.59
CA ASN A 704 -12.32 -3.59 -24.24
C ASN A 704 -13.29 -4.78 -24.25
N ASP A 705 -12.84 -5.91 -23.70
CA ASP A 705 -13.59 -7.17 -23.68
C ASP A 705 -14.87 -7.11 -22.86
N PHE A 706 -14.95 -6.19 -21.90
CA PHE A 706 -16.17 -5.95 -21.14
C PHE A 706 -17.35 -5.59 -22.06
N TYR A 707 -17.07 -4.92 -23.19
CA TYR A 707 -18.09 -4.46 -24.13
C TYR A 707 -18.20 -5.31 -25.40
N MET A 708 -17.30 -6.25 -25.67
CA MET A 708 -17.29 -7.05 -26.90
C MET A 708 -18.54 -7.92 -27.12
N THR A 709 -19.34 -8.17 -26.07
CA THR A 709 -20.63 -8.87 -26.18
C THR A 709 -21.82 -7.94 -26.42
N SER A 710 -21.58 -6.63 -26.55
CA SER A 710 -22.63 -5.65 -26.79
C SER A 710 -23.40 -5.94 -28.09
N ARG A 711 -24.65 -5.49 -28.15
CA ARG A 711 -25.47 -5.62 -29.37
C ARG A 711 -24.88 -4.87 -30.56
N ASP A 712 -24.02 -3.87 -30.32
CA ASP A 712 -23.42 -3.06 -31.36
C ASP A 712 -22.25 -3.79 -32.07
N HIS A 713 -21.74 -4.87 -31.46
CA HIS A 713 -20.69 -5.74 -32.01
C HIS A 713 -21.23 -7.07 -32.56
N GLN A 714 -22.55 -7.27 -32.56
CA GLN A 714 -23.18 -8.43 -33.19
C GLN A 714 -23.42 -8.12 -34.69
N ARG A 715 -22.95 -9.03 -35.58
CA ARG A 715 -23.10 -8.93 -37.03
C ARG A 715 -24.57 -8.85 -37.48
#